data_AF-A0A8H3WLK7-F1
#
_entry.id   AF-A0A8H3WLK7-F1
#
_cell.length_a   1.000
_cell.length_b   1.000
_cell.length_c   1.000
_cell.angle_alpha   90.00
_cell.angle_beta   90.00
_cell.angle_gamma   90.00
#
_symmetry.space_group_name_H-M   'P 1'
#
loop_
_entity.id
_entity.type
_entity.pdbx_description
1 polymer ?
#
loop_
_entity_poly.entity_id
_entity_poly.type
_entity_poly.pdbx_seq_one_letter_code
_entity_poly.pdbx_strand_id
1 'polypeptide(L)'
;MGPCSAIRTTPVPVAGLDRAHDKGMGEYFDGRREVWAHFNVPERVDSLLGQLWDNGLISVADLFPLKLTHLLRSRAWQSDKDFGDLLQRFESSSFGVGDPIGLVKRAIPDDLPIKITEILPRFKDGGVYVKFSHGSDVQPKDVENSLARTLEKNPIRPWFNPFRGVRAGLVRGVPWLEDLLRFPKSRIKIEFTGKDAGGEAVELSQEDIYSIFRKYGKIAEITSQPSDSKVLPKYAYIDFSLVRDAIMARNCLHGYVVGEALGGGKNGTKLRLSYEQKVKPHNIWNWLSNHPRIVIPVVAALLAAITVAVFDPIREFFVKAHIQHSFRLSDNKFYKWVKSQTSDIISSFARKKTDKASFNAVWQHRRDLIEQIQTWLLESSDTFVVVQGPRGSGKKELVMDQALKDRKNVLVIDCKPITEARGESGTIKRLANAVGYKPVFAFLNSMSSMIDLAVQSTTGVKAGFSETLESQVVKILHTTAEALKEVSLAGRHKDGKDADLSEDAWLEAHPDKRAVVVIDNFLHKNESSIVYDKVAEWAAMMVQNNVAHVIFLTDDTAYSKSLSKAMPDRVFRHAALGDLSPDVAKKFVISRLEEDELEKVREHSTEAQQEKEGKVPIQPEVKPDLSELDAAIGILGGRLTDLENLARRLKGRQSPQKAVEDIINQSATEIVKMYLLGGKDSVEGKKWSTEQAWYLIKALASHDALRYNEVLLSDTFGSSTTPGAANGESALEGLTNADLITVETYNGRPQTIRPGKPMYQAAFSMLLEDRVLRAKMDLALLKELAKVEAKTIEKAEGELALLGSLPKQPSQTGSRVSYLLDKIEGSQAKITQFEKEIAGLKKVLKHNY
;
A
#
# COMPACT_ATOMS: atom_id res chain seq x y z
N MET A 1 6.20 -53.60 12.27
CA MET A 1 5.06 -54.48 11.90
C MET A 1 3.94 -53.57 11.38
N GLY A 2 3.45 -53.82 10.16
CA GLY A 2 2.28 -53.15 9.55
C GLY A 2 2.60 -51.95 8.62
N PRO A 3 1.80 -51.69 7.57
CA PRO A 3 2.15 -52.09 6.19
C PRO A 3 2.08 -50.99 5.10
N CYS A 4 2.53 -51.38 3.90
CA CYS A 4 2.53 -50.65 2.62
C CYS A 4 1.18 -50.64 1.85
N SER A 5 1.11 -49.74 0.85
CA SER A 5 0.23 -49.65 -0.34
C SER A 5 -1.08 -48.85 -0.16
N ALA A 6 -1.65 -48.10 -1.12
CA ALA A 6 -1.25 -47.58 -2.44
C ALA A 6 -2.37 -46.62 -2.96
N ILE A 7 -1.97 -45.62 -3.77
CA ILE A 7 -2.72 -44.99 -4.90
C ILE A 7 -4.04 -44.21 -4.64
N ARG A 8 -4.05 -42.92 -5.01
CA ARG A 8 -5.04 -42.31 -5.96
C ARG A 8 -4.62 -40.90 -6.37
N THR A 9 -3.97 -40.79 -7.52
CA THR A 9 -3.87 -39.56 -8.33
C THR A 9 -4.85 -39.70 -9.49
N THR A 10 -5.90 -38.87 -9.49
CA THR A 10 -6.80 -38.67 -10.63
C THR A 10 -6.33 -37.45 -11.43
N PRO A 11 -6.03 -37.59 -12.74
CA PRO A 11 -5.89 -36.47 -13.65
C PRO A 11 -7.20 -36.23 -14.43
N VAL A 12 -7.16 -35.24 -15.34
CA VAL A 12 -8.07 -34.95 -16.49
C VAL A 12 -9.00 -33.73 -16.25
N PRO A 13 -9.31 -32.86 -17.26
CA PRO A 13 -8.82 -32.75 -18.65
C PRO A 13 -8.29 -31.34 -19.06
N VAL A 14 -7.42 -31.34 -20.06
CA VAL A 14 -7.25 -30.24 -21.01
C VAL A 14 -8.33 -30.39 -22.08
N ALA A 15 -9.16 -29.38 -22.27
CA ALA A 15 -10.12 -29.30 -23.37
C ALA A 15 -9.59 -28.36 -24.46
N GLY A 16 -9.41 -28.93 -25.65
CA GLY A 16 -9.40 -28.20 -26.93
C GLY A 16 -10.65 -28.56 -27.74
N LEU A 17 -10.76 -27.90 -28.91
CA LEU A 17 -11.82 -27.93 -29.95
C LEU A 17 -12.98 -26.94 -29.74
N ASP A 18 -13.51 -26.25 -30.75
CA ASP A 18 -13.07 -26.00 -32.13
C ASP A 18 -13.90 -24.86 -32.75
N ARG A 19 -13.30 -24.22 -33.76
CA ARG A 19 -13.81 -23.50 -34.95
C ARG A 19 -15.32 -23.17 -35.11
N ALA A 20 -15.58 -21.94 -35.60
CA ALA A 20 -16.18 -21.74 -36.95
C ALA A 20 -16.17 -20.26 -37.44
N HIS A 21 -15.68 -20.10 -38.68
CA HIS A 21 -16.02 -19.16 -39.76
C HIS A 21 -15.65 -17.65 -39.78
N ASP A 22 -14.73 -17.36 -40.72
CA ASP A 22 -14.83 -16.43 -41.87
C ASP A 22 -15.51 -15.06 -41.72
N LYS A 23 -14.71 -14.00 -41.91
CA LYS A 23 -14.71 -13.19 -43.15
C LYS A 23 -13.62 -12.09 -43.12
N GLY A 24 -12.77 -12.14 -44.15
CA GLY A 24 -12.09 -11.06 -44.87
C GLY A 24 -11.66 -9.76 -44.16
N MET A 25 -10.34 -9.53 -44.14
CA MET A 25 -9.70 -8.45 -44.89
C MET A 25 -8.19 -8.71 -44.92
N GLY A 26 -7.67 -8.91 -46.13
CA GLY A 26 -6.24 -8.90 -46.39
C GLY A 26 -5.78 -7.47 -46.69
N GLU A 27 -4.61 -7.12 -46.19
CA GLU A 27 -3.53 -6.41 -46.89
C GLU A 27 -2.39 -6.15 -45.90
N TYR A 28 -1.16 -6.11 -46.42
CA TYR A 28 0.12 -5.93 -45.72
C TYR A 28 0.68 -7.13 -44.96
N PHE A 29 1.31 -8.06 -45.69
CA PHE A 29 2.64 -8.57 -45.37
C PHE A 29 3.15 -9.39 -46.57
N ASP A 30 3.75 -8.69 -47.54
CA ASP A 30 4.64 -9.30 -48.52
C ASP A 30 5.96 -8.51 -48.54
N GLY A 31 7.07 -9.21 -48.76
CA GLY A 31 8.39 -8.60 -48.86
C GLY A 31 9.31 -8.86 -47.67
N ARG A 32 9.63 -10.12 -47.41
CA ARG A 32 11.02 -10.56 -47.06
C ARG A 32 11.12 -12.08 -46.98
N ARG A 33 10.92 -12.73 -48.12
CA ARG A 33 11.31 -14.13 -48.32
C ARG A 33 12.02 -14.34 -49.65
N GLU A 34 12.88 -13.39 -50.04
CA GLU A 34 13.79 -13.48 -51.18
C GLU A 34 15.05 -12.65 -50.92
N VAL A 35 15.96 -13.13 -50.06
CA VAL A 35 17.37 -12.68 -50.05
C VAL A 35 18.27 -13.82 -49.53
N TRP A 36 18.14 -15.02 -50.12
CA TRP A 36 19.14 -16.10 -49.94
C TRP A 36 19.64 -16.62 -51.29
N ALA A 37 19.56 -15.79 -52.33
CA ALA A 37 20.12 -16.05 -53.64
C ALA A 37 20.80 -14.76 -54.12
N HIS A 38 22.02 -14.51 -53.63
CA HIS A 38 23.08 -13.68 -54.23
C HIS A 38 24.20 -13.48 -53.20
N PHE A 39 24.82 -14.58 -52.77
CA PHE A 39 26.21 -14.54 -52.37
C PHE A 39 27.00 -15.23 -53.47
N ASN A 40 27.31 -14.47 -54.53
CA ASN A 40 28.46 -14.79 -55.35
C ASN A 40 29.67 -14.60 -54.44
N VAL A 41 30.12 -15.68 -53.82
CA VAL A 41 31.50 -15.80 -53.36
C VAL A 41 32.34 -15.58 -54.62
N PRO A 42 33.16 -14.52 -54.72
CA PRO A 42 34.08 -14.45 -55.84
C PRO A 42 35.01 -15.65 -55.70
N GLU A 43 34.99 -16.57 -56.66
CA GLU A 43 36.01 -17.62 -56.92
C GLU A 43 37.43 -17.03 -57.13
N ARG A 44 37.60 -15.72 -56.90
CA ARG A 44 38.83 -14.94 -57.02
C ARG A 44 39.65 -14.85 -55.73
N VAL A 45 39.13 -15.25 -54.57
CA VAL A 45 39.89 -15.13 -53.30
C VAL A 45 40.75 -16.36 -53.04
N ASP A 46 40.28 -17.57 -53.36
CA ASP A 46 41.08 -18.79 -53.18
C ASP A 46 42.11 -18.99 -54.30
N SER A 47 41.88 -18.46 -55.50
CA SER A 47 42.83 -18.52 -56.62
C SER A 47 43.96 -17.48 -56.51
N LEU A 48 43.81 -16.43 -55.71
CA LEU A 48 44.88 -15.45 -55.44
C LEU A 48 45.74 -15.82 -54.23
N LEU A 49 45.16 -16.39 -53.16
CA LEU A 49 45.91 -16.66 -51.93
C LEU A 49 47.00 -17.75 -52.07
N GLY A 50 46.87 -18.65 -53.05
CA GLY A 50 47.84 -19.71 -53.35
C GLY A 50 49.04 -19.31 -54.21
N GLN A 51 49.02 -18.13 -54.86
CA GLN A 51 50.11 -17.66 -55.75
C GLN A 51 50.89 -16.45 -55.20
N LEU A 52 50.64 -16.02 -53.95
CA LEU A 52 51.03 -14.68 -53.47
C LEU A 52 52.25 -14.63 -52.52
N TRP A 53 52.95 -15.74 -52.27
CA TRP A 53 53.93 -15.86 -51.18
C TRP A 53 55.41 -15.77 -51.57
N ASP A 54 55.72 -15.38 -52.81
CA ASP A 54 57.10 -15.02 -53.19
C ASP A 54 57.46 -13.56 -52.83
N ASN A 55 56.52 -12.80 -52.24
CA ASN A 55 56.68 -11.39 -51.88
C ASN A 55 56.65 -11.18 -50.35
N GLY A 56 57.49 -10.30 -49.82
CA GLY A 56 57.54 -9.97 -48.40
C GLY A 56 56.44 -9.00 -47.95
N LEU A 57 56.11 -9.03 -46.65
CA LEU A 57 55.11 -8.14 -46.04
C LEU A 57 55.65 -7.44 -44.79
N ILE A 58 55.56 -6.12 -44.74
CA ILE A 58 55.95 -5.29 -43.58
C ILE A 58 54.70 -4.72 -42.92
N SER A 59 54.64 -4.76 -41.58
CA SER A 59 53.63 -4.02 -40.81
C SER A 59 54.25 -2.73 -40.28
N VAL A 60 53.68 -1.59 -40.66
CA VAL A 60 54.04 -0.26 -40.15
C VAL A 60 52.98 0.17 -39.15
N ALA A 61 53.37 0.34 -37.89
CA ALA A 61 52.47 0.73 -36.81
C ALA A 61 52.57 2.23 -36.50
N ASP A 62 51.61 2.74 -35.74
CA ASP A 62 51.57 4.12 -35.24
C ASP A 62 51.36 5.19 -36.32
N LEU A 63 50.65 4.88 -37.40
CA LEU A 63 50.30 5.83 -38.46
C LEU A 63 48.97 6.55 -38.20
N PHE A 64 48.03 5.92 -37.49
CA PHE A 64 46.73 6.50 -37.14
C PHE A 64 46.49 6.54 -35.62
N PRO A 65 45.71 7.52 -35.11
CA PRO A 65 45.40 7.62 -33.68
C PRO A 65 44.43 6.52 -33.23
N LEU A 66 44.87 5.68 -32.29
CA LEU A 66 44.04 4.61 -31.70
C LEU A 66 42.76 5.14 -31.04
N LYS A 67 42.72 6.39 -30.55
CA LYS A 67 41.50 6.98 -29.95
C LYS A 67 40.37 7.22 -30.96
N LEU A 68 40.67 7.34 -32.26
CA LEU A 68 39.65 7.45 -33.31
C LEU A 68 38.78 6.18 -33.42
N THR A 69 39.30 5.02 -32.98
CA THR A 69 38.54 3.76 -32.94
C THR A 69 37.35 3.78 -31.98
N HIS A 70 37.33 4.67 -30.98
CA HIS A 70 36.15 4.88 -30.14
C HIS A 70 35.02 5.58 -30.90
N LEU A 71 35.35 6.44 -31.87
CA LEU A 71 34.39 7.11 -32.76
C LEU A 71 33.86 6.11 -33.81
N LEU A 72 34.67 5.12 -34.18
CA LEU A 72 34.28 3.97 -35.00
C LEU A 72 33.39 2.94 -34.26
N ARG A 73 33.19 3.05 -32.93
CA ARG A 73 32.27 2.16 -32.18
C ARG A 73 30.79 2.49 -32.37
N SER A 74 30.46 3.73 -32.74
CA SER A 74 29.06 4.22 -32.74
C SER A 74 28.34 4.09 -34.08
N ARG A 75 29.04 3.67 -35.15
CA ARG A 75 28.43 3.38 -36.46
C ARG A 75 28.67 1.92 -36.81
N ALA A 76 27.59 1.17 -37.04
CA ALA A 76 27.67 -0.11 -37.73
C ALA A 76 27.93 0.18 -39.21
N TRP A 77 29.19 0.08 -39.65
CA TRP A 77 29.55 0.32 -41.04
C TRP A 77 29.02 -0.80 -41.94
N GLN A 78 28.43 -0.42 -43.07
CA GLN A 78 28.07 -1.33 -44.15
C GLN A 78 28.86 -0.90 -45.39
N SER A 79 29.68 -1.82 -45.92
CA SER A 79 30.35 -1.79 -47.23
C SER A 79 31.68 -1.03 -47.38
N ASP A 80 32.52 -1.54 -48.29
CA ASP A 80 33.77 -0.98 -48.80
C ASP A 80 33.66 0.49 -49.29
N LYS A 81 32.45 1.01 -49.49
CA LYS A 81 32.21 2.41 -49.91
C LYS A 81 32.55 3.44 -48.84
N ASP A 82 32.26 3.15 -47.57
CA ASP A 82 32.61 4.05 -46.46
C ASP A 82 34.14 4.08 -46.23
N PHE A 83 34.82 2.98 -46.58
CA PHE A 83 36.29 2.86 -46.53
C PHE A 83 36.96 3.66 -47.66
N GLY A 84 36.40 3.59 -48.87
CA GLY A 84 36.81 4.41 -50.01
C GLY A 84 36.58 5.90 -49.79
N ASP A 85 35.42 6.31 -49.24
CA ASP A 85 35.10 7.73 -48.99
C ASP A 85 36.00 8.31 -47.87
N LEU A 86 36.36 7.53 -46.85
CA LEU A 86 37.33 7.99 -45.84
C LEU A 86 38.76 8.06 -46.38
N LEU A 87 39.19 7.09 -47.20
CA LEU A 87 40.48 7.17 -47.90
C LEU A 87 40.52 8.40 -48.82
N GLN A 88 39.45 8.67 -49.56
CA GLN A 88 39.35 9.80 -50.49
C GLN A 88 39.28 11.16 -49.75
N ARG A 89 38.62 11.22 -48.58
CA ARG A 89 38.63 12.39 -47.68
C ARG A 89 39.98 12.61 -47.00
N PHE A 90 40.74 11.55 -46.75
CA PHE A 90 42.10 11.64 -46.23
C PHE A 90 43.14 11.99 -47.32
N GLU A 91 42.98 11.49 -48.55
CA GLU A 91 43.80 11.92 -49.71
C GLU A 91 43.51 13.37 -50.11
N SER A 92 42.25 13.82 -50.02
CA SER A 92 41.85 15.19 -50.40
C SER A 92 42.09 16.24 -49.31
N SER A 93 42.33 15.84 -48.06
CA SER A 93 42.72 16.76 -46.99
C SER A 93 44.23 17.02 -47.01
N SER A 94 44.66 17.87 -47.94
CA SER A 94 46.02 18.40 -48.08
C SER A 94 46.42 19.38 -46.96
N PHE A 95 46.13 19.07 -45.69
CA PHE A 95 46.81 19.71 -44.57
C PHE A 95 48.20 19.08 -44.44
N GLY A 96 49.18 19.77 -45.01
CA GLY A 96 50.60 19.45 -44.87
C GLY A 96 50.98 19.15 -43.42
N VAL A 97 51.89 18.18 -43.26
CA VAL A 97 52.47 17.60 -42.03
C VAL A 97 51.96 16.19 -41.64
N GLY A 98 50.91 15.64 -42.26
CA GLY A 98 50.35 14.35 -41.81
C GLY A 98 49.76 13.37 -42.83
N ASP A 99 50.15 13.41 -44.10
CA ASP A 99 49.65 12.46 -45.11
C ASP A 99 50.11 11.01 -44.77
N PRO A 100 49.21 10.06 -44.44
CA PRO A 100 49.58 8.71 -44.01
C PRO A 100 50.28 7.92 -45.13
N ILE A 101 49.95 8.14 -46.40
CA ILE A 101 50.61 7.48 -47.53
C ILE A 101 52.00 8.11 -47.75
N GLY A 102 52.10 9.44 -47.61
CA GLY A 102 53.36 10.16 -47.58
C GLY A 102 54.27 9.77 -46.40
N LEU A 103 53.71 9.46 -45.23
CA LEU A 103 54.44 8.98 -44.05
C LEU A 103 54.94 7.55 -44.22
N VAL A 104 54.18 6.67 -44.91
CA VAL A 104 54.65 5.32 -45.28
C VAL A 104 55.78 5.41 -46.32
N LYS A 105 55.65 6.27 -47.33
CA LYS A 105 56.73 6.53 -48.31
C LYS A 105 57.96 7.19 -47.68
N ARG A 106 57.78 8.00 -46.63
CA ARG A 106 58.90 8.57 -45.86
C ARG A 106 59.53 7.54 -44.91
N ALA A 107 58.74 6.58 -44.41
CA ALA A 107 59.19 5.53 -43.52
C ALA A 107 59.99 4.44 -44.23
N ILE A 108 59.75 4.24 -45.54
CA ILE A 108 60.50 3.31 -46.38
C ILE A 108 61.38 4.15 -47.33
N PRO A 109 62.69 4.27 -47.07
CA PRO A 109 63.57 5.06 -47.90
C PRO A 109 63.76 4.45 -49.32
N ASP A 110 63.96 5.31 -50.33
CA ASP A 110 64.14 4.91 -51.74
C ASP A 110 65.50 4.21 -52.02
N ASP A 111 66.38 4.13 -51.02
CA ASP A 111 67.70 3.48 -51.07
C ASP A 111 67.65 1.95 -50.84
N LEU A 112 66.49 1.41 -50.49
CA LEU A 112 66.28 -0.03 -50.34
C LEU A 112 66.00 -0.69 -51.70
N PRO A 113 66.62 -1.85 -52.03
CA PRO A 113 66.45 -2.55 -53.30
C PRO A 113 65.12 -3.32 -53.36
N ILE A 114 64.00 -2.61 -53.17
CA ILE A 114 62.68 -3.18 -52.94
C ILE A 114 61.64 -2.42 -53.74
N LYS A 115 60.75 -3.15 -54.42
CA LYS A 115 59.61 -2.56 -55.12
C LYS A 115 58.33 -2.78 -54.32
N ILE A 116 57.71 -1.69 -53.87
CA ILE A 116 56.42 -1.73 -53.18
C ILE A 116 55.33 -2.07 -54.19
N THR A 117 54.53 -3.10 -53.90
CA THR A 117 53.46 -3.58 -54.78
C THR A 117 52.09 -3.10 -54.32
N GLU A 118 51.83 -3.10 -53.01
CA GLU A 118 50.51 -2.80 -52.46
C GLU A 118 50.62 -2.25 -51.03
N ILE A 119 49.72 -1.32 -50.68
CA ILE A 119 49.62 -0.71 -49.36
C ILE A 119 48.20 -0.94 -48.83
N LEU A 120 48.06 -1.70 -47.74
CA LEU A 120 46.78 -2.10 -47.14
C LEU A 120 46.60 -1.41 -45.77
N PRO A 121 45.76 -0.35 -45.68
CA PRO A 121 45.57 0.38 -44.43
C PRO A 121 44.71 -0.39 -43.41
N ARG A 122 45.11 -0.34 -42.13
CA ARG A 122 44.41 -1.00 -41.02
C ARG A 122 44.09 0.00 -39.89
N PHE A 123 43.01 0.75 -40.08
CA PHE A 123 42.57 1.79 -39.13
C PHE A 123 42.29 1.25 -37.72
N LYS A 124 41.74 0.05 -37.59
CA LYS A 124 41.43 -0.61 -36.31
C LYS A 124 42.66 -0.82 -35.42
N ASP A 125 43.81 -1.14 -36.03
CA ASP A 125 45.10 -1.32 -35.34
C ASP A 125 45.99 -0.06 -35.41
N GLY A 126 45.54 0.99 -36.11
CA GLY A 126 46.26 2.25 -36.23
C GLY A 126 47.53 2.19 -37.10
N GLY A 127 47.61 1.23 -38.04
CA GLY A 127 48.78 0.97 -38.87
C GLY A 127 48.44 0.56 -40.30
N VAL A 128 49.44 0.12 -41.06
CA VAL A 128 49.35 -0.25 -42.49
C VAL A 128 50.19 -1.49 -42.75
N TYR A 129 49.73 -2.38 -43.62
CA TYR A 129 50.53 -3.46 -44.20
C TYR A 129 51.09 -3.03 -45.56
N VAL A 130 52.38 -3.21 -45.78
CA VAL A 130 53.06 -2.87 -47.03
C VAL A 130 53.62 -4.15 -47.65
N LYS A 131 53.12 -4.48 -48.83
CA LYS A 131 53.56 -5.63 -49.61
C LYS A 131 54.67 -5.22 -50.55
N PHE A 132 55.75 -5.98 -50.57
CA PHE A 132 56.94 -5.64 -51.33
C PHE A 132 57.55 -6.85 -52.04
N SER A 133 58.07 -6.63 -53.23
CA SER A 133 58.84 -7.62 -53.99
C SER A 133 60.34 -7.33 -53.87
N HIS A 134 61.14 -8.37 -53.66
CA HIS A 134 62.60 -8.28 -53.58
C HIS A 134 63.26 -9.19 -54.63
N GLY A 135 64.49 -8.87 -55.04
CA GLY A 135 65.29 -9.77 -55.88
C GLY A 135 65.69 -11.04 -55.14
N SER A 136 66.06 -12.10 -55.87
CA SER A 136 66.45 -13.41 -55.31
C SER A 136 67.68 -13.37 -54.37
N ASP A 137 68.48 -12.31 -54.44
CA ASP A 137 69.71 -12.15 -53.64
C ASP A 137 69.48 -11.45 -52.29
N VAL A 138 68.29 -10.91 -52.02
CA VAL A 138 68.00 -10.13 -50.80
C VAL A 138 67.12 -10.93 -49.84
N GLN A 139 67.62 -11.18 -48.63
CA GLN A 139 66.84 -11.82 -47.58
C GLN A 139 65.88 -10.81 -46.90
N PRO A 140 64.60 -11.15 -46.68
CA PRO A 140 63.62 -10.27 -46.02
C PRO A 140 64.01 -9.80 -44.60
N LYS A 141 64.89 -10.54 -43.91
CA LYS A 141 65.41 -10.16 -42.59
C LYS A 141 66.40 -8.99 -42.67
N ASP A 142 67.17 -8.89 -43.73
CA ASP A 142 68.14 -7.80 -43.92
C ASP A 142 67.43 -6.49 -44.27
N VAL A 143 66.27 -6.60 -44.93
CA VAL A 143 65.31 -5.51 -45.13
C VAL A 143 64.74 -5.01 -43.80
N GLU A 144 64.29 -5.92 -42.92
CA GLU A 144 63.78 -5.57 -41.59
C GLU A 144 64.83 -4.82 -40.76
N ASN A 145 66.06 -5.33 -40.74
CA ASN A 145 67.17 -4.74 -39.99
C ASN A 145 67.59 -3.36 -40.55
N SER A 146 67.61 -3.22 -41.88
CA SER A 146 67.95 -1.96 -42.53
C SER A 146 66.86 -0.91 -42.29
N LEU A 147 65.59 -1.30 -42.43
CA LEU A 147 64.44 -0.43 -42.16
C LEU A 147 64.37 0.00 -40.69
N ALA A 148 64.60 -0.92 -39.75
CA ALA A 148 64.66 -0.61 -38.32
C ALA A 148 65.78 0.40 -38.00
N ARG A 149 66.98 0.19 -38.55
CA ARG A 149 68.12 1.13 -38.39
C ARG A 149 67.82 2.51 -38.98
N THR A 150 67.15 2.58 -40.13
CA THR A 150 66.78 3.86 -40.74
C THR A 150 65.73 4.60 -39.92
N LEU A 151 64.71 3.90 -39.42
CA LEU A 151 63.68 4.49 -38.56
C LEU A 151 64.20 4.89 -37.18
N GLU A 152 65.25 4.24 -36.67
CA GLU A 152 65.96 4.67 -35.46
C GLU A 152 66.79 5.94 -35.69
N LYS A 153 67.50 6.02 -36.83
CA LYS A 153 68.30 7.20 -37.20
C LYS A 153 67.43 8.42 -37.51
N ASN A 154 66.33 8.21 -38.24
CA ASN A 154 65.39 9.26 -38.66
C ASN A 154 63.97 8.94 -38.15
N PRO A 155 63.67 9.22 -36.87
CA PRO A 155 62.39 8.86 -36.29
C PRO A 155 61.26 9.73 -36.82
N ILE A 156 60.34 9.12 -37.55
CA ILE A 156 59.11 9.77 -38.01
C ILE A 156 58.12 9.78 -36.86
N ARG A 157 57.77 10.97 -36.35
CA ARG A 157 56.88 11.14 -35.21
C ARG A 157 55.53 11.70 -35.69
N PRO A 158 54.45 10.91 -35.61
CA PRO A 158 53.11 11.42 -35.90
C PRO A 158 52.71 12.53 -34.92
N TRP A 159 51.95 13.53 -35.39
CA TRP A 159 51.51 14.67 -34.56
C TRP A 159 50.73 14.26 -33.30
N PHE A 160 49.98 13.15 -33.36
CA PHE A 160 49.21 12.63 -32.22
C PHE A 160 50.04 11.79 -31.25
N ASN A 161 51.33 11.56 -31.53
CA ASN A 161 52.25 10.79 -30.70
C ASN A 161 53.70 11.32 -30.78
N PRO A 162 53.98 12.55 -30.30
CA PRO A 162 55.28 13.21 -30.49
C PRO A 162 56.44 12.58 -29.72
N PHE A 163 56.15 11.68 -28.78
CA PHE A 163 57.14 11.03 -27.92
C PHE A 163 57.58 9.64 -28.42
N ARG A 164 56.99 9.13 -29.51
CA ARG A 164 57.35 7.83 -30.08
C ARG A 164 57.32 7.86 -31.60
N GLY A 165 58.39 7.34 -32.22
CA GLY A 165 58.46 7.19 -33.68
C GLY A 165 57.64 6.01 -34.20
N VAL A 166 57.30 6.08 -35.48
CA VAL A 166 56.75 4.97 -36.28
C VAL A 166 57.69 3.77 -36.21
N ARG A 167 57.13 2.57 -36.06
CA ARG A 167 57.89 1.31 -36.09
C ARG A 167 57.41 0.44 -37.22
N ALA A 168 58.35 -0.26 -37.85
CA ALA A 168 58.07 -1.26 -38.85
C ALA A 168 58.62 -2.62 -38.39
N GLY A 169 57.89 -3.69 -38.67
CA GLY A 169 58.31 -5.06 -38.40
C GLY A 169 57.94 -5.99 -39.54
N LEU A 170 58.77 -6.98 -39.81
CA LEU A 170 58.48 -7.99 -40.82
C LEU A 170 57.36 -8.90 -40.31
N VAL A 171 56.36 -9.13 -41.14
CA VAL A 171 55.28 -10.07 -40.85
C VAL A 171 55.81 -11.47 -41.12
N ARG A 172 55.99 -12.25 -40.05
CA ARG A 172 56.55 -13.61 -40.11
C ARG A 172 55.49 -14.69 -40.23
N GLY A 173 54.27 -14.38 -39.81
CA GLY A 173 53.11 -15.27 -39.93
C GLY A 173 52.14 -14.86 -41.03
N VAL A 174 50.94 -15.43 -40.99
CA VAL A 174 49.85 -15.06 -41.89
C VAL A 174 49.02 -13.96 -41.24
N PRO A 175 49.04 -12.72 -41.74
CA PRO A 175 48.24 -11.66 -41.16
C PRO A 175 46.76 -12.01 -41.28
N TRP A 176 46.05 -11.96 -40.14
CA TRP A 176 44.60 -12.15 -40.14
C TRP A 176 43.90 -10.80 -40.13
N LEU A 177 43.36 -10.41 -41.29
CA LEU A 177 42.56 -9.21 -41.48
C LEU A 177 41.15 -9.41 -40.91
N GLU A 178 41.03 -9.46 -39.58
CA GLU A 178 39.74 -9.61 -38.91
C GLU A 178 38.92 -8.32 -38.85
N ASP A 179 37.68 -8.40 -39.35
CA ASP A 179 36.65 -7.35 -39.21
C ASP A 179 35.73 -7.56 -37.98
N LEU A 180 36.10 -8.47 -37.08
CA LEU A 180 35.37 -8.67 -35.82
C LEU A 180 35.46 -7.43 -34.93
N LEU A 181 34.45 -7.16 -34.11
CA LEU A 181 34.40 -6.01 -33.19
C LEU A 181 35.33 -6.14 -31.95
N ARG A 182 36.56 -6.63 -32.14
CA ARG A 182 37.60 -6.83 -31.13
C ARG A 182 38.67 -5.75 -31.25
N PHE A 183 38.56 -4.68 -30.46
CA PHE A 183 39.51 -3.56 -30.50
C PHE A 183 40.85 -3.88 -29.83
N PRO A 184 41.95 -3.21 -30.22
CA PRO A 184 43.26 -3.41 -29.61
C PRO A 184 43.25 -3.22 -28.10
N LYS A 185 43.83 -4.19 -27.39
CA LYS A 185 44.09 -4.16 -25.95
C LYS A 185 45.54 -4.54 -25.69
N SER A 186 46.03 -4.20 -24.49
CA SER A 186 47.40 -4.54 -24.08
C SER A 186 47.58 -6.04 -23.81
N ARG A 187 46.49 -6.75 -23.48
CA ARG A 187 46.46 -8.20 -23.27
C ARG A 187 46.18 -8.93 -24.57
N ILE A 188 47.06 -9.87 -24.92
CA ILE A 188 46.91 -10.79 -26.06
C ILE A 188 46.75 -12.21 -25.51
N LYS A 189 45.73 -12.90 -26.00
CA LYS A 189 45.54 -14.34 -25.83
C LYS A 189 46.22 -15.06 -27.01
N ILE A 190 47.14 -15.95 -26.67
CA ILE A 190 47.87 -16.82 -27.58
C ILE A 190 47.25 -18.20 -27.49
N GLU A 191 46.57 -18.64 -28.53
CA GLU A 191 46.09 -20.02 -28.63
C GLU A 191 47.11 -20.84 -29.42
N PHE A 192 47.51 -21.98 -28.85
CA PHE A 192 48.43 -22.93 -29.48
C PHE A 192 47.63 -23.88 -30.37
N THR A 193 47.89 -23.84 -31.67
CA THR A 193 47.18 -24.63 -32.68
C THR A 193 48.16 -25.44 -33.53
N GLY A 194 47.74 -26.60 -34.03
CA GLY A 194 48.57 -27.40 -34.93
C GLY A 194 48.79 -26.71 -36.29
N LYS A 195 49.79 -27.17 -37.04
CA LYS A 195 50.10 -26.66 -38.39
C LYS A 195 48.93 -26.89 -39.38
N ASP A 196 48.30 -28.06 -39.28
CA ASP A 196 47.13 -28.46 -40.07
C ASP A 196 45.86 -28.55 -39.21
N ALA A 197 44.68 -28.49 -39.85
CA ALA A 197 43.39 -28.56 -39.16
C ALA A 197 43.20 -29.92 -38.46
N GLY A 198 43.57 -29.99 -37.18
CA GLY A 198 43.52 -31.21 -36.35
C GLY A 198 44.87 -31.72 -35.84
N GLY A 199 45.98 -31.06 -36.18
CA GLY A 199 47.30 -31.44 -35.66
C GLY A 199 47.48 -31.15 -34.16
N GLU A 200 48.22 -32.01 -33.46
CA GLU A 200 48.59 -31.77 -32.05
C GLU A 200 49.52 -30.56 -31.92
N ALA A 201 49.20 -29.68 -30.97
CA ALA A 201 49.98 -28.47 -30.67
C ALA A 201 50.71 -28.63 -29.34
N VAL A 202 51.97 -28.23 -29.29
CA VAL A 202 52.75 -28.23 -28.06
C VAL A 202 52.54 -26.90 -27.33
N GLU A 203 52.33 -26.95 -26.02
CA GLU A 203 52.27 -25.75 -25.19
C GLU A 203 53.67 -25.14 -25.07
N LEU A 204 53.83 -23.86 -25.43
CA LEU A 204 55.11 -23.17 -25.31
C LEU A 204 55.38 -22.78 -23.86
N SER A 205 56.66 -22.88 -23.46
CA SER A 205 57.10 -22.39 -22.16
C SER A 205 57.00 -20.87 -22.07
N GLN A 206 56.93 -20.32 -20.85
CA GLN A 206 56.92 -18.86 -20.66
C GLN A 206 58.20 -18.19 -21.20
N GLU A 207 59.33 -18.89 -21.16
CA GLU A 207 60.63 -18.40 -21.65
C GLU A 207 60.66 -18.33 -23.19
N ASP A 208 60.12 -19.35 -23.87
CA ASP A 208 60.00 -19.36 -25.34
C ASP A 208 59.09 -18.22 -25.80
N ILE A 209 57.93 -18.06 -25.14
CA ILE A 209 56.99 -16.97 -25.40
C ILE A 209 57.68 -15.62 -25.15
N TYR A 210 58.44 -15.47 -24.06
CA TYR A 210 59.18 -14.25 -23.79
C TYR A 210 60.17 -13.94 -24.91
N SER A 211 61.00 -14.90 -25.33
CA SER A 211 62.01 -14.70 -26.38
C SER A 211 61.41 -14.26 -27.71
N ILE A 212 60.27 -14.83 -28.10
CA ILE A 212 59.59 -14.56 -29.38
C ILE A 212 58.94 -13.17 -29.36
N PHE A 213 58.28 -12.79 -28.26
CA PHE A 213 57.46 -11.58 -28.19
C PHE A 213 58.23 -10.34 -27.69
N ARG A 214 59.35 -10.52 -26.96
CA ARG A 214 60.13 -9.42 -26.36
C ARG A 214 60.66 -8.42 -27.38
N LYS A 215 60.98 -8.87 -28.60
CA LYS A 215 61.49 -8.02 -29.69
C LYS A 215 60.51 -6.93 -30.14
N TYR A 216 59.21 -7.09 -29.90
CA TYR A 216 58.20 -6.11 -30.31
C TYR A 216 57.87 -5.05 -29.23
N GLY A 217 58.24 -5.30 -27.97
CA GLY A 217 57.99 -4.34 -26.89
C GLY A 217 58.25 -4.85 -25.49
N LYS A 218 57.96 -4.01 -24.49
CA LYS A 218 58.09 -4.37 -23.08
C LYS A 218 56.89 -5.21 -22.63
N ILE A 219 57.16 -6.46 -22.27
CA ILE A 219 56.18 -7.38 -21.69
C ILE A 219 56.07 -7.06 -20.20
N ALA A 220 54.85 -6.87 -19.71
CA ALA A 220 54.55 -6.64 -18.30
C ALA A 220 54.39 -7.97 -17.54
N GLU A 221 53.68 -8.93 -18.12
CA GLU A 221 53.38 -10.21 -17.48
C GLU A 221 53.06 -11.29 -18.55
N ILE A 222 53.45 -12.54 -18.29
CA ILE A 222 53.04 -13.72 -19.07
C ILE A 222 52.33 -14.65 -18.09
N THR A 223 51.10 -15.04 -18.42
CA THR A 223 50.31 -15.97 -17.62
C THR A 223 49.94 -17.18 -18.48
N SER A 224 50.53 -18.34 -18.19
CA SER A 224 50.10 -19.60 -18.81
C SER A 224 48.77 -20.06 -18.22
N GLN A 225 47.99 -20.79 -19.00
CA GLN A 225 46.79 -21.44 -18.51
C GLN A 225 47.16 -22.46 -17.41
N PRO A 226 46.37 -22.58 -16.32
CA PRO A 226 46.60 -23.59 -15.30
C PRO A 226 46.58 -25.00 -15.91
N SER A 227 47.47 -25.88 -15.46
CA SER A 227 47.63 -27.25 -16.00
C SER A 227 46.38 -28.12 -15.89
N ASP A 228 45.46 -27.81 -14.97
CA ASP A 228 44.19 -28.52 -14.71
C ASP A 228 43.00 -27.99 -15.55
N SER A 229 43.23 -27.04 -16.47
CA SER A 229 42.16 -26.45 -17.26
C SER A 229 41.73 -27.34 -18.43
N LYS A 230 40.42 -27.63 -18.55
CA LYS A 230 39.82 -28.42 -19.63
C LYS A 230 39.57 -27.67 -20.94
N VAL A 231 39.99 -26.40 -21.04
CA VAL A 231 39.69 -25.54 -22.22
C VAL A 231 40.74 -25.76 -23.31
N LEU A 232 40.31 -26.27 -24.46
CA LEU A 232 41.11 -26.45 -25.68
C LEU A 232 40.64 -25.46 -26.78
N PRO A 233 41.53 -24.95 -27.65
CA PRO A 233 42.99 -25.10 -27.64
C PRO A 233 43.63 -24.44 -26.42
N LYS A 234 44.75 -25.00 -25.95
CA LYS A 234 45.52 -24.44 -24.84
C LYS A 234 45.96 -23.02 -25.17
N TYR A 235 46.00 -22.15 -24.18
CA TYR A 235 46.37 -20.76 -24.40
C TYR A 235 47.26 -20.16 -23.31
N ALA A 236 47.90 -19.05 -23.64
CA ALA A 236 48.63 -18.21 -22.69
C ALA A 236 48.24 -16.74 -22.89
N TYR A 237 48.28 -15.97 -21.82
CA TYR A 237 48.11 -14.52 -21.85
C TYR A 237 49.46 -13.81 -21.83
N ILE A 238 49.62 -12.83 -22.71
CA ILE A 238 50.70 -11.85 -22.62
C ILE A 238 50.09 -10.47 -22.38
N ASP A 239 50.51 -9.84 -21.30
CA ASP A 239 50.23 -8.43 -21.02
C ASP A 239 51.42 -7.59 -21.48
N PHE A 240 51.23 -6.75 -22.49
CA PHE A 240 52.21 -5.73 -22.87
C PHE A 240 52.05 -4.47 -22.02
N SER A 241 53.16 -3.76 -21.78
CA SER A 241 53.14 -2.45 -21.11
C SER A 241 52.34 -1.41 -21.92
N LEU A 242 52.36 -1.52 -23.25
CA LEU A 242 51.71 -0.59 -24.18
C LEU A 242 50.85 -1.35 -25.19
N VAL A 243 49.65 -0.83 -25.48
CA VAL A 243 48.72 -1.40 -26.48
C VAL A 243 49.36 -1.46 -27.87
N ARG A 244 50.20 -0.47 -28.22
CA ARG A 244 50.90 -0.39 -29.51
C ARG A 244 51.93 -1.52 -29.70
N ASP A 245 52.53 -1.99 -28.60
CA ASP A 245 53.47 -3.11 -28.64
C ASP A 245 52.73 -4.42 -28.88
N ALA A 246 51.56 -4.57 -28.24
CA ALA A 246 50.63 -5.67 -28.49
C ALA A 246 50.18 -5.70 -29.95
N ILE A 247 49.79 -4.55 -30.52
CA ILE A 247 49.40 -4.44 -31.93
C ILE A 247 50.51 -4.92 -32.86
N MET A 248 51.75 -4.45 -32.66
CA MET A 248 52.88 -4.85 -33.49
C MET A 248 53.15 -6.36 -33.38
N ALA A 249 53.17 -6.89 -32.15
CA ALA A 249 53.37 -8.32 -31.92
C ALA A 249 52.27 -9.16 -32.57
N ARG A 250 51.01 -8.73 -32.47
CA ARG A 250 49.88 -9.40 -33.13
C ARG A 250 50.02 -9.38 -34.64
N ASN A 251 50.27 -8.21 -35.23
CA ASN A 251 50.31 -8.04 -36.67
C ASN A 251 51.47 -8.80 -37.33
N CYS A 252 52.59 -8.96 -36.63
CA CYS A 252 53.76 -9.66 -37.16
C CYS A 252 53.79 -11.17 -36.89
N LEU A 253 53.21 -11.64 -35.77
CA LEU A 253 53.32 -13.04 -35.33
C LEU A 253 52.02 -13.85 -35.47
N HIS A 254 50.89 -13.26 -35.83
CA HIS A 254 49.66 -14.03 -36.02
C HIS A 254 49.87 -15.08 -37.11
N GLY A 255 49.52 -16.34 -36.83
CA GLY A 255 49.71 -17.46 -37.76
C GLY A 255 51.16 -17.89 -37.95
N TYR A 256 52.11 -17.39 -37.15
CA TYR A 256 53.51 -17.84 -37.17
C TYR A 256 53.62 -19.28 -36.67
N VAL A 257 54.34 -20.12 -37.41
CA VAL A 257 54.63 -21.50 -37.04
C VAL A 257 55.99 -21.54 -36.36
N VAL A 258 55.99 -21.89 -35.08
CA VAL A 258 57.19 -22.03 -34.26
C VAL A 258 57.81 -23.38 -34.57
N GLY A 259 59.08 -23.38 -35.01
CA GLY A 259 59.83 -24.60 -35.29
C GLY A 259 60.42 -25.24 -34.02
N GLU A 260 61.04 -26.41 -34.18
CA GLU A 260 61.59 -27.20 -33.08
C GLU A 260 62.61 -26.43 -32.23
N ALA A 261 63.47 -25.61 -32.86
CA ALA A 261 64.49 -24.81 -32.18
C ALA A 261 63.95 -23.72 -31.22
N LEU A 262 62.66 -23.40 -31.29
CA LEU A 262 62.00 -22.36 -30.48
C LEU A 262 60.88 -22.97 -29.60
N GLY A 263 60.95 -24.27 -29.30
CA GLY A 263 60.01 -24.97 -28.42
C GLY A 263 58.71 -25.45 -29.10
N GLY A 264 58.59 -25.31 -30.43
CA GLY A 264 57.35 -25.58 -31.16
C GLY A 264 56.99 -27.06 -31.43
N GLY A 265 57.81 -28.01 -30.96
CA GLY A 265 57.63 -29.45 -31.18
C GLY A 265 57.97 -29.93 -32.60
N LYS A 266 57.97 -31.25 -32.82
CA LYS A 266 58.38 -31.90 -34.08
C LYS A 266 57.54 -31.49 -35.30
N ASN A 267 56.25 -31.23 -35.08
CA ASN A 267 55.30 -30.86 -36.15
C ASN A 267 55.13 -29.33 -36.31
N GLY A 268 55.74 -28.55 -35.42
CA GLY A 268 55.60 -27.09 -35.34
C GLY A 268 54.26 -26.63 -34.75
N THR A 269 54.30 -25.57 -33.94
CA THR A 269 53.10 -25.01 -33.29
C THR A 269 52.75 -23.66 -33.88
N LYS A 270 51.50 -23.51 -34.36
CA LYS A 270 50.97 -22.28 -34.94
C LYS A 270 50.34 -21.40 -33.88
N LEU A 271 50.75 -20.14 -33.83
CA LEU A 271 50.27 -19.16 -32.85
C LEU A 271 49.05 -18.39 -33.38
N ARG A 272 47.90 -18.55 -32.71
CA ARG A 272 46.71 -17.75 -32.99
C ARG A 272 46.55 -16.65 -31.94
N LEU A 273 46.70 -15.41 -32.39
CA LEU A 273 46.73 -14.22 -31.51
C LEU A 273 45.41 -13.44 -31.56
N SER A 274 44.80 -13.21 -30.39
CA SER A 274 43.58 -12.41 -30.23
C SER A 274 43.68 -11.43 -29.05
N TYR A 275 42.97 -10.29 -29.12
CA TYR A 275 42.93 -9.32 -28.02
C TYR A 275 41.92 -9.73 -26.95
N GLU A 276 42.27 -9.57 -25.68
CA GLU A 276 41.38 -9.85 -24.54
C GLU A 276 41.37 -8.71 -23.49
N GLN A 277 40.31 -8.63 -22.68
CA GLN A 277 40.17 -7.60 -21.66
C GLN A 277 40.58 -8.12 -20.27
N LYS A 278 41.50 -7.42 -19.59
CA LYS A 278 41.83 -7.68 -18.18
C LYS A 278 40.65 -7.32 -17.29
N VAL A 279 40.10 -8.30 -16.55
CA VAL A 279 39.05 -8.09 -15.55
C VAL A 279 39.64 -7.27 -14.39
N LYS A 280 39.04 -6.12 -14.07
CA LYS A 280 39.53 -5.27 -12.98
C LYS A 280 39.06 -5.82 -11.63
N PRO A 281 39.90 -5.80 -10.58
CA PRO A 281 39.59 -6.43 -9.29
C PRO A 281 38.47 -5.74 -8.48
N HIS A 282 38.18 -4.45 -8.70
CA HIS A 282 37.17 -3.70 -7.95
C HIS A 282 35.75 -3.78 -8.55
N ASN A 283 35.37 -4.93 -9.12
CA ASN A 283 34.02 -5.08 -9.66
C ASN A 283 33.05 -5.33 -8.49
N ILE A 284 32.70 -4.28 -7.73
CA ILE A 284 31.76 -4.32 -6.59
C ILE A 284 30.46 -4.99 -7.00
N TRP A 285 30.06 -4.81 -8.27
CA TRP A 285 28.92 -5.50 -8.88
C TRP A 285 29.02 -7.03 -8.84
N ASN A 286 30.21 -7.61 -9.05
CA ASN A 286 30.42 -9.06 -8.95
C ASN A 286 30.31 -9.54 -7.50
N TRP A 287 30.78 -8.75 -6.52
CA TRP A 287 30.60 -9.12 -5.11
C TRP A 287 29.13 -9.01 -4.68
N LEU A 288 28.46 -7.94 -5.10
CA LEU A 288 27.04 -7.70 -4.82
C LEU A 288 26.15 -8.81 -5.42
N SER A 289 26.44 -9.27 -6.64
CA SER A 289 25.72 -10.36 -7.30
C SER A 289 26.01 -11.74 -6.71
N ASN A 290 27.20 -11.94 -6.15
CA ASN A 290 27.63 -13.25 -5.65
C ASN A 290 27.24 -13.52 -4.19
N HIS A 291 26.79 -12.50 -3.44
CA HIS A 291 26.34 -12.65 -2.04
C HIS A 291 24.91 -12.12 -1.79
N PRO A 292 23.89 -12.62 -2.51
CA PRO A 292 22.51 -12.15 -2.37
C PRO A 292 21.95 -12.34 -0.95
N ARG A 293 22.42 -13.36 -0.22
CA ARG A 293 22.01 -13.66 1.17
C ARG A 293 22.38 -12.57 2.19
N ILE A 294 23.42 -11.78 1.91
CA ILE A 294 23.89 -10.71 2.82
C ILE A 294 23.39 -9.35 2.30
N VAL A 295 23.45 -9.15 0.98
CA VAL A 295 23.10 -7.87 0.37
C VAL A 295 21.61 -7.56 0.49
N ILE A 296 20.72 -8.52 0.25
CA ILE A 296 19.27 -8.26 0.27
C ILE A 296 18.81 -7.79 1.66
N PRO A 297 19.16 -8.46 2.78
CA PRO A 297 18.80 -7.97 4.11
C PRO A 297 19.41 -6.60 4.44
N VAL A 298 20.68 -6.36 4.08
CA VAL A 298 21.35 -5.08 4.34
C VAL A 298 20.70 -3.93 3.56
N VAL A 299 20.36 -4.15 2.29
CA VAL A 299 19.67 -3.15 1.47
C VAL A 299 18.26 -2.90 1.99
N ALA A 300 17.53 -3.94 2.39
CA ALA A 300 16.20 -3.80 2.99
C ALA A 300 16.25 -2.99 4.31
N ALA A 301 17.22 -3.30 5.18
CA ALA A 301 17.43 -2.56 6.43
C ALA A 301 17.80 -1.10 6.19
N LEU A 302 18.67 -0.83 5.22
CA LEU A 302 19.08 0.53 4.86
C LEU A 302 17.92 1.34 4.25
N LEU A 303 17.10 0.72 3.39
CA LEU A 303 15.88 1.35 2.87
C LEU A 303 14.87 1.64 3.97
N ALA A 304 14.65 0.71 4.91
CA ALA A 304 13.78 0.92 6.06
C ALA A 304 14.27 2.07 6.95
N ALA A 305 15.58 2.11 7.25
CA ALA A 305 16.19 3.16 8.06
C ALA A 305 16.09 4.54 7.40
N ILE A 306 16.37 4.65 6.10
CA ILE A 306 16.21 5.91 5.35
C ILE A 306 14.74 6.34 5.35
N THR A 307 13.81 5.39 5.17
CA THR A 307 12.38 5.70 5.15
C THR A 307 11.94 6.29 6.50
N VAL A 308 12.31 5.68 7.62
CA VAL A 308 12.02 6.21 8.97
C VAL A 308 12.65 7.59 9.17
N ALA A 309 13.94 7.74 8.88
CA ALA A 309 14.68 8.99 9.10
C ALA A 309 14.13 10.19 8.29
N VAL A 310 13.62 9.94 7.08
CA VAL A 310 13.08 11.01 6.22
C VAL A 310 11.60 11.25 6.47
N PHE A 311 10.79 10.19 6.56
CA PHE A 311 9.34 10.33 6.56
C PHE A 311 8.73 10.56 7.94
N ASP A 312 9.35 10.12 9.05
CA ASP A 312 8.77 10.34 10.38
C ASP A 312 8.71 11.83 10.76
N PRO A 313 9.76 12.65 10.53
CA PRO A 313 9.67 14.10 10.74
C PRO A 313 8.60 14.77 9.86
N ILE A 314 8.43 14.28 8.62
CA ILE A 314 7.39 14.77 7.71
C ILE A 314 6.00 14.41 8.24
N ARG A 315 5.80 13.18 8.69
CA ARG A 315 4.54 12.70 9.27
C ARG A 315 4.18 13.49 10.51
N GLU A 316 5.14 13.69 11.40
CA GLU A 316 4.97 14.50 12.59
C GLU A 316 4.56 15.94 12.26
N PHE A 317 5.22 16.57 11.27
CA PHE A 317 4.84 17.90 10.78
C PHE A 317 3.39 17.93 10.25
N PHE A 318 2.96 16.94 9.47
CA PHE A 318 1.60 16.88 8.96
C PHE A 318 0.57 16.69 10.08
N VAL A 319 0.90 15.90 11.11
CA VAL A 319 0.05 15.74 12.30
C VAL A 319 -0.04 17.06 13.07
N LYS A 320 1.08 17.75 13.35
CA LYS A 320 1.09 19.08 13.98
C LYS A 320 0.22 20.07 13.22
N ALA A 321 0.36 20.10 11.90
CA ALA A 321 -0.41 20.98 11.05
C ALA A 321 -1.92 20.64 11.01
N HIS A 322 -2.27 19.35 11.18
CA HIS A 322 -3.65 18.91 11.31
C HIS A 322 -4.28 19.40 12.63
N ILE A 323 -3.57 19.22 13.75
CA ILE A 323 -4.01 19.62 15.10
C ILE A 323 -4.15 21.14 15.24
N GLN A 324 -3.19 21.90 14.74
CA GLN A 324 -3.22 23.37 14.78
C GLN A 324 -4.19 23.97 13.75
N HIS A 325 -4.83 23.13 12.93
CA HIS A 325 -5.65 23.54 11.80
C HIS A 325 -4.95 24.54 10.86
N SER A 326 -3.61 24.50 10.77
CA SER A 326 -2.79 25.48 10.04
C SER A 326 -3.01 25.44 8.53
N PHE A 327 -3.64 24.38 8.01
CA PHE A 327 -4.13 24.27 6.64
C PHE A 327 -5.55 24.79 6.41
N ARG A 328 -6.19 25.45 7.39
CA ARG A 328 -7.34 26.33 7.09
C ARG A 328 -6.80 27.49 6.25
N LEU A 329 -6.86 27.31 4.93
CA LEU A 329 -6.54 28.26 3.86
C LEU A 329 -7.36 29.58 3.92
N SER A 330 -7.92 29.97 5.06
CA SER A 330 -8.66 31.22 5.20
C SER A 330 -7.77 32.46 5.13
N ASP A 331 -6.45 32.35 5.31
CA ASP A 331 -5.55 33.52 5.34
C ASP A 331 -4.52 33.62 4.21
N ASN A 332 -4.51 32.67 3.27
CA ASN A 332 -3.59 32.78 2.14
C ASN A 332 -4.17 33.74 1.06
N LYS A 333 -3.43 34.80 0.72
CA LYS A 333 -3.85 35.82 -0.29
C LYS A 333 -4.26 35.19 -1.61
N PHE A 334 -3.61 34.10 -2.00
CA PHE A 334 -3.90 33.32 -3.19
C PHE A 334 -5.28 32.63 -3.14
N TYR A 335 -5.66 32.05 -2.00
CA TYR A 335 -6.99 31.45 -1.82
C TYR A 335 -8.09 32.52 -1.82
N LYS A 336 -7.83 33.69 -1.23
CA LYS A 336 -8.75 34.85 -1.30
C LYS A 336 -8.92 35.36 -2.73
N TRP A 337 -7.85 35.38 -3.54
CA TRP A 337 -7.87 35.77 -4.95
C TRP A 337 -8.61 34.75 -5.85
N VAL A 338 -8.37 33.45 -5.67
CA VAL A 338 -9.11 32.40 -6.40
C VAL A 338 -10.60 32.44 -6.04
N LYS A 339 -10.92 32.64 -4.75
CA LYS A 339 -12.29 32.77 -4.27
C LYS A 339 -12.97 34.05 -4.78
N SER A 340 -12.26 35.16 -4.93
CA SER A 340 -12.84 36.39 -5.50
C SER A 340 -13.13 36.28 -7.00
N GLN A 341 -12.50 35.35 -7.71
CA GLN A 341 -12.84 35.06 -9.11
C GLN A 341 -13.97 34.03 -9.28
N THR A 342 -14.37 33.31 -8.23
CA THR A 342 -15.38 32.24 -8.27
C THR A 342 -16.57 32.49 -7.33
N SER A 343 -16.72 33.72 -6.81
CA SER A 343 -17.73 34.08 -5.81
C SER A 343 -19.17 33.90 -6.29
N ASP A 344 -19.44 34.01 -7.58
CA ASP A 344 -20.81 33.92 -8.12
C ASP A 344 -21.32 32.47 -8.22
N ILE A 345 -20.43 31.48 -8.18
CA ILE A 345 -20.79 30.05 -8.23
C ILE A 345 -20.76 29.43 -6.82
N ILE A 346 -19.89 29.92 -5.93
CA ILE A 346 -19.65 29.35 -4.59
C ILE A 346 -20.63 29.86 -3.52
N SER A 347 -21.39 30.94 -3.77
CA SER A 347 -22.46 31.40 -2.86
C SER A 347 -23.51 30.32 -2.58
N SER A 348 -23.76 29.43 -3.54
CA SER A 348 -24.62 28.24 -3.39
C SER A 348 -24.06 27.17 -2.42
N PHE A 349 -22.74 27.16 -2.21
CA PHE A 349 -22.02 26.25 -1.29
C PHE A 349 -21.76 26.87 0.10
N ALA A 350 -22.07 28.16 0.29
CA ALA A 350 -21.92 28.88 1.56
C ALA A 350 -23.05 28.62 2.57
N ARG A 351 -23.92 27.62 2.30
CA ARG A 351 -25.01 27.14 3.17
C ARG A 351 -24.55 26.59 4.53
N LYS A 352 -23.25 26.52 4.82
CA LYS A 352 -22.71 25.94 6.07
C LYS A 352 -22.46 26.95 7.20
N LYS A 353 -22.67 28.26 6.95
CA LYS A 353 -22.43 29.31 7.95
C LYS A 353 -23.70 29.78 8.66
N THR A 354 -24.88 29.39 8.17
CA THR A 354 -26.20 29.80 8.67
C THR A 354 -26.74 28.94 9.80
N ASP A 355 -26.19 27.73 10.02
CA ASP A 355 -26.62 26.84 11.12
C ASP A 355 -26.34 27.38 12.54
N LYS A 356 -25.43 28.34 12.71
CA LYS A 356 -24.93 28.74 14.04
C LYS A 356 -25.94 29.49 14.93
N ALA A 357 -26.98 30.11 14.37
CA ALA A 357 -27.89 30.94 15.15
C ALA A 357 -28.95 30.11 15.90
N SER A 358 -29.59 29.14 15.24
CA SER A 358 -30.60 28.25 15.84
C SER A 358 -30.01 27.33 16.92
N PHE A 359 -28.78 26.85 16.72
CA PHE A 359 -28.09 26.03 17.71
C PHE A 359 -27.81 26.80 19.02
N ASN A 360 -27.61 28.12 18.99
CA ASN A 360 -27.36 28.90 20.22
C ASN A 360 -28.53 28.82 21.22
N ALA A 361 -29.78 28.70 20.77
CA ALA A 361 -30.93 28.59 21.66
C ALA A 361 -30.93 27.25 22.44
N VAL A 362 -30.54 26.16 21.78
CA VAL A 362 -30.36 24.85 22.42
C VAL A 362 -29.21 24.89 23.41
N TRP A 363 -28.10 25.54 23.04
CA TRP A 363 -26.92 25.62 23.89
C TRP A 363 -27.10 26.51 25.11
N GLN A 364 -27.98 27.51 25.06
CA GLN A 364 -28.37 28.30 26.24
C GLN A 364 -28.94 27.41 27.35
N HIS A 365 -29.76 26.41 26.99
CA HIS A 365 -30.34 25.48 27.94
C HIS A 365 -29.36 24.41 28.46
N ARG A 366 -28.19 24.28 27.84
CA ARG A 366 -27.13 23.33 28.22
C ARG A 366 -25.87 24.04 28.72
N ARG A 367 -25.98 25.32 29.10
CA ARG A 367 -24.84 26.13 29.59
C ARG A 367 -24.18 25.51 30.80
N ASP A 368 -24.95 25.00 31.75
CA ASP A 368 -24.40 24.38 32.96
C ASP A 368 -23.45 23.21 32.63
N LEU A 369 -23.82 22.36 31.67
CA LEU A 369 -22.97 21.26 31.20
C LEU A 369 -21.74 21.77 30.43
N ILE A 370 -21.90 22.81 29.61
CA ILE A 370 -20.79 23.41 28.85
C ILE A 370 -19.78 24.06 29.80
N GLU A 371 -20.25 24.84 30.78
CA GLU A 371 -19.43 25.47 31.81
C GLU A 371 -18.74 24.43 32.69
N GLN A 372 -19.42 23.34 33.03
CA GLN A 372 -18.83 22.22 33.77
C GLN A 372 -17.68 21.56 32.98
N ILE A 373 -17.87 21.29 31.68
CA ILE A 373 -16.82 20.75 30.81
C ILE A 373 -15.65 21.75 30.68
N GLN A 374 -15.93 23.04 30.52
CA GLN A 374 -14.90 24.08 30.45
C GLN A 374 -14.10 24.18 31.75
N THR A 375 -14.78 24.11 32.90
CA THR A 375 -14.14 24.07 34.22
C THR A 375 -13.23 22.86 34.33
N TRP A 376 -13.68 21.69 33.87
CA TRP A 376 -12.86 20.50 33.87
C TRP A 376 -11.61 20.58 32.99
N LEU A 377 -11.65 21.36 31.92
CA LEU A 377 -10.51 21.62 31.03
C LEU A 377 -9.53 22.69 31.57
N LEU A 378 -9.94 23.44 32.59
CA LEU A 378 -9.10 24.41 33.30
C LEU A 378 -8.45 23.81 34.55
N GLU A 379 -9.05 22.78 35.13
CA GLU A 379 -8.48 22.05 36.25
C GLU A 379 -7.43 21.02 35.78
N SER A 380 -6.32 20.90 36.50
CA SER A 380 -5.33 19.84 36.31
C SER A 380 -5.82 18.54 36.91
N SER A 381 -6.77 17.88 36.26
CA SER A 381 -7.17 16.52 36.61
C SER A 381 -6.63 15.53 35.59
N ASP A 382 -5.77 14.60 35.99
CA ASP A 382 -5.33 13.50 35.12
C ASP A 382 -6.39 12.40 35.02
N THR A 383 -7.63 12.77 34.69
CA THR A 383 -8.75 11.85 34.45
C THR A 383 -9.44 12.14 33.12
N PHE A 384 -10.14 11.13 32.59
CA PHE A 384 -10.92 11.31 31.36
C PHE A 384 -12.21 12.10 31.61
N VAL A 385 -12.61 12.89 30.62
CA VAL A 385 -13.95 13.44 30.53
C VAL A 385 -14.75 12.57 29.56
N VAL A 386 -15.85 11.99 30.02
CA VAL A 386 -16.74 11.16 29.21
C VAL A 386 -18.08 11.87 29.04
N VAL A 387 -18.42 12.20 27.80
CA VAL A 387 -19.73 12.71 27.41
C VAL A 387 -20.54 11.56 26.85
N GLN A 388 -21.49 11.08 27.64
CA GLN A 388 -22.36 9.97 27.27
C GLN A 388 -23.71 10.51 26.81
N GLY A 389 -24.25 9.95 25.74
CA GLY A 389 -25.63 10.26 25.33
C GLY A 389 -26.05 9.45 24.11
N PRO A 390 -27.37 9.24 23.91
CA PRO A 390 -27.87 8.45 22.80
C PRO A 390 -27.51 9.07 21.45
N ARG A 391 -27.59 8.27 20.38
CA ARG A 391 -27.30 8.75 19.02
C ARG A 391 -28.22 9.90 18.64
N GLY A 392 -27.63 10.95 18.07
CA GLY A 392 -28.35 12.14 17.61
C GLY A 392 -28.68 13.17 18.69
N SER A 393 -28.07 13.07 19.88
CA SER A 393 -28.21 14.04 20.98
C SER A 393 -27.36 15.31 20.84
N GLY A 394 -26.54 15.42 19.78
CA GLY A 394 -25.69 16.59 19.49
C GLY A 394 -24.38 16.67 20.29
N LYS A 395 -23.82 15.52 20.71
CA LYS A 395 -22.61 15.45 21.56
C LYS A 395 -21.40 16.15 20.93
N LYS A 396 -21.16 15.86 19.65
CA LYS A 396 -20.03 16.40 18.90
C LYS A 396 -20.15 17.91 18.75
N GLU A 397 -21.34 18.38 18.39
CA GLU A 397 -21.65 19.80 18.22
C GLU A 397 -21.51 20.55 19.56
N LEU A 398 -22.01 19.99 20.66
CA LEU A 398 -21.86 20.60 22.00
C LEU A 398 -20.38 20.77 22.38
N VAL A 399 -19.56 19.73 22.21
CA VAL A 399 -18.16 19.78 22.62
C VAL A 399 -17.33 20.64 21.65
N MET A 400 -17.47 20.44 20.34
CA MET A 400 -16.63 21.11 19.35
C MET A 400 -17.03 22.57 19.11
N ASP A 401 -18.32 22.88 19.00
CA ASP A 401 -18.77 24.22 18.61
C ASP A 401 -18.99 25.16 19.80
N GLN A 402 -19.20 24.63 21.01
CA GLN A 402 -19.41 25.42 22.22
C GLN A 402 -18.26 25.27 23.23
N ALA A 403 -18.04 24.06 23.77
CA ALA A 403 -17.06 23.88 24.85
C ALA A 403 -15.63 24.20 24.41
N LEU A 404 -15.24 23.84 23.18
CA LEU A 404 -13.88 24.00 22.63
C LEU A 404 -13.71 25.17 21.67
N LYS A 405 -14.71 26.06 21.54
CA LYS A 405 -14.72 27.15 20.55
C LYS A 405 -13.48 28.05 20.59
N ASP A 406 -12.98 28.32 21.80
CA ASP A 406 -11.85 29.23 22.04
C ASP A 406 -10.49 28.52 22.04
N ARG A 407 -10.46 27.18 21.94
CA ARG A 407 -9.23 26.38 21.90
C ARG A 407 -8.75 26.22 20.46
N LYS A 408 -7.45 26.44 20.24
CA LYS A 408 -6.83 26.36 18.91
C LYS A 408 -6.34 24.95 18.55
N ASN A 409 -5.86 24.21 19.55
CA ASN A 409 -5.20 22.92 19.39
C ASN A 409 -6.18 21.79 19.74
N VAL A 410 -6.98 21.36 18.75
CA VAL A 410 -7.99 20.31 18.96
C VAL A 410 -7.78 19.19 17.93
N LEU A 411 -7.64 17.97 18.42
CA LEU A 411 -7.56 16.75 17.62
C LEU A 411 -8.87 15.97 17.73
N VAL A 412 -9.51 15.64 16.61
CA VAL A 412 -10.75 14.84 16.61
C VAL A 412 -10.50 13.49 15.95
N ILE A 413 -10.67 12.41 16.71
CA ILE A 413 -10.54 11.04 16.22
C ILE A 413 -11.93 10.42 16.16
N ASP A 414 -12.47 10.24 14.96
CA ASP A 414 -13.75 9.54 14.76
C ASP A 414 -13.52 8.03 14.59
N CYS A 415 -13.92 7.24 15.60
CA CYS A 415 -13.73 5.80 15.62
C CYS A 415 -14.64 5.06 14.62
N LYS A 416 -15.80 5.62 14.26
CA LYS A 416 -16.76 4.97 13.37
C LYS A 416 -16.16 4.56 12.02
N PRO A 417 -15.61 5.48 11.19
CA PRO A 417 -15.02 5.11 9.90
C PRO A 417 -13.76 4.25 10.02
N ILE A 418 -13.11 4.21 11.19
CA ILE A 418 -11.93 3.38 11.45
C ILE A 418 -12.36 1.93 11.64
N THR A 419 -13.38 1.68 12.47
CA THR A 419 -13.91 0.33 12.74
C THR A 419 -14.72 -0.26 11.60
N GLU A 420 -15.40 0.57 10.80
CA GLU A 420 -16.18 0.10 9.64
C GLU A 420 -15.30 -0.16 8.41
N ALA A 421 -14.01 0.15 8.47
CA ALA A 421 -13.11 -0.07 7.37
C ALA A 421 -12.85 -1.57 7.16
N ARG A 422 -12.98 -2.05 5.92
CA ARG A 422 -12.67 -3.44 5.59
C ARG A 422 -11.16 -3.62 5.37
N GLY A 423 -10.58 -4.57 6.09
CA GLY A 423 -9.16 -4.97 5.97
C GLY A 423 -8.19 -4.03 6.70
N GLU A 424 -7.01 -4.55 7.02
CA GLU A 424 -6.01 -3.87 7.85
C GLU A 424 -5.50 -2.56 7.22
N SER A 425 -5.21 -2.56 5.92
CA SER A 425 -4.79 -1.35 5.19
C SER A 425 -5.87 -0.26 5.22
N GLY A 426 -7.15 -0.68 5.21
CA GLY A 426 -8.30 0.22 5.31
C GLY A 426 -8.37 0.90 6.67
N THR A 427 -8.25 0.13 7.76
CA THR A 427 -8.30 0.66 9.12
C THR A 427 -7.11 1.61 9.39
N ILE A 428 -5.90 1.24 8.98
CA ILE A 428 -4.68 2.07 9.10
C ILE A 428 -4.84 3.38 8.34
N LYS A 429 -5.33 3.34 7.09
CA LYS A 429 -5.54 4.54 6.29
C LYS A 429 -6.58 5.46 6.91
N ARG A 430 -7.65 4.92 7.50
CA ARG A 430 -8.71 5.72 8.16
C ARG A 430 -8.20 6.33 9.45
N LEU A 431 -7.48 5.57 10.28
CA LEU A 431 -6.82 6.08 11.48
C LEU A 431 -5.82 7.18 11.15
N ALA A 432 -4.92 6.94 10.19
CA ALA A 432 -3.94 7.93 9.77
C ALA A 432 -4.59 9.22 9.25
N ASN A 433 -5.70 9.12 8.51
CA ASN A 433 -6.44 10.29 8.06
C ASN A 433 -7.15 11.03 9.21
N ALA A 434 -7.67 10.31 10.20
CA ALA A 434 -8.30 10.93 11.38
C ALA A 434 -7.30 11.76 12.20
N VAL A 435 -6.03 11.35 12.19
CA VAL A 435 -4.98 12.00 12.97
C VAL A 435 -4.11 12.96 12.15
N GLY A 436 -4.25 12.94 10.82
CA GLY A 436 -3.43 13.76 9.91
C GLY A 436 -2.07 13.16 9.57
N TYR A 437 -1.83 11.89 9.90
CA TYR A 437 -0.59 11.16 9.61
C TYR A 437 -0.43 10.91 8.10
N LYS A 438 0.49 11.66 7.46
CA LYS A 438 0.78 11.56 6.01
C LYS A 438 2.29 11.72 5.77
N PRO A 439 2.90 10.99 4.82
CA PRO A 439 2.30 10.01 3.90
C PRO A 439 2.14 8.59 4.50
N VAL A 440 1.08 7.89 4.06
CA VAL A 440 0.82 6.47 4.36
C VAL A 440 1.06 5.65 3.10
N PHE A 441 2.04 4.76 3.14
CA PHE A 441 2.39 3.92 2.01
C PHE A 441 1.85 2.51 2.21
N ALA A 442 0.72 2.19 1.56
CA ALA A 442 0.12 0.86 1.62
C ALA A 442 1.06 -0.25 1.09
N PHE A 443 2.04 0.11 0.24
CA PHE A 443 2.99 -0.85 -0.32
C PHE A 443 4.02 -1.37 0.69
N LEU A 444 4.29 -0.64 1.79
CA LEU A 444 5.24 -1.09 2.80
C LEU A 444 4.77 -2.38 3.48
N ASN A 445 3.46 -2.56 3.64
CA ASN A 445 2.86 -3.77 4.20
C ASN A 445 3.03 -4.98 3.25
N SER A 446 2.93 -4.76 1.93
CA SER A 446 3.19 -5.79 0.93
C SER A 446 4.67 -6.07 0.71
N MET A 447 5.54 -5.05 0.81
CA MET A 447 6.98 -5.23 0.65
C MET A 447 7.57 -6.01 1.82
N SER A 448 7.11 -5.73 3.05
CA SER A 448 7.65 -6.42 4.23
C SER A 448 7.28 -7.91 4.26
N SER A 449 6.06 -8.27 3.83
CA SER A 449 5.66 -9.66 3.67
C SER A 449 6.38 -10.36 2.51
N MET A 450 6.67 -9.65 1.41
CA MET A 450 7.49 -10.18 0.30
C MET A 450 8.95 -10.40 0.72
N ILE A 451 9.52 -9.52 1.53
CA ILE A 451 10.89 -9.69 2.08
C ILE A 451 10.90 -10.88 3.03
N ASP A 452 9.90 -11.01 3.91
CA ASP A 452 9.75 -12.19 4.77
C ASP A 452 9.63 -13.47 3.96
N LEU A 453 8.86 -13.47 2.86
CA LEU A 453 8.76 -14.61 1.92
C LEU A 453 10.08 -14.88 1.19
N ALA A 454 10.82 -13.85 0.80
CA ALA A 454 12.12 -13.98 0.15
C ALA A 454 13.16 -14.54 1.12
N VAL A 455 13.17 -14.11 2.38
CA VAL A 455 14.06 -14.65 3.40
C VAL A 455 13.63 -16.05 3.81
N GLN A 456 12.33 -16.31 3.97
CA GLN A 456 11.82 -17.65 4.27
C GLN A 456 12.09 -18.65 3.14
N SER A 457 11.95 -18.25 1.88
CA SER A 457 12.25 -19.13 0.73
C SER A 457 13.75 -19.40 0.56
N THR A 458 14.62 -18.51 1.05
CA THR A 458 16.08 -18.66 0.91
C THR A 458 16.77 -19.26 2.13
N THR A 459 16.18 -19.12 3.32
CA THR A 459 16.78 -19.55 4.60
C THR A 459 15.94 -20.56 5.38
N GLY A 460 14.67 -20.75 5.00
CA GLY A 460 13.71 -21.57 5.76
C GLY A 460 13.15 -20.88 7.01
N VAL A 461 13.61 -19.67 7.35
CA VAL A 461 13.20 -18.93 8.55
C VAL A 461 12.50 -17.63 8.16
N LYS A 462 11.37 -17.34 8.80
CA LYS A 462 10.65 -16.07 8.64
C LYS A 462 11.44 -14.97 9.37
N ALA A 463 11.77 -13.89 8.67
CA ALA A 463 12.62 -12.84 9.22
C ALA A 463 11.89 -11.84 10.13
N GLY A 464 10.56 -11.86 10.16
CA GLY A 464 9.76 -11.07 11.10
C GLY A 464 9.63 -9.60 10.71
N PHE A 465 9.86 -9.25 9.45
CA PHE A 465 9.73 -7.88 8.95
C PHE A 465 8.25 -7.47 8.77
N SER A 466 7.32 -8.41 8.58
CA SER A 466 5.88 -8.11 8.51
C SER A 466 5.36 -7.48 9.80
N GLU A 467 5.10 -6.18 9.76
CA GLU A 467 4.44 -5.47 10.85
C GLU A 467 2.98 -5.90 10.99
N THR A 468 2.53 -6.06 12.23
CA THR A 468 1.12 -6.33 12.55
C THR A 468 0.32 -5.03 12.52
N LEU A 469 -1.00 -5.13 12.31
CA LEU A 469 -1.90 -3.98 12.43
C LEU A 469 -1.73 -3.24 13.76
N GLU A 470 -1.56 -3.99 14.86
CA GLU A 470 -1.37 -3.43 16.19
C GLU A 470 -0.11 -2.56 16.28
N SER A 471 1.04 -3.03 15.77
CA SER A 471 2.27 -2.24 15.82
C SER A 471 2.18 -0.97 14.98
N GLN A 472 1.47 -1.01 13.85
CA GLN A 472 1.26 0.17 13.00
C GLN A 472 0.34 1.20 13.64
N VAL A 473 -0.75 0.75 14.27
CA VAL A 473 -1.64 1.62 15.05
C VAL A 473 -0.84 2.30 16.17
N VAL A 474 -0.03 1.55 16.92
CA VAL A 474 0.83 2.09 17.98
C VAL A 474 1.82 3.12 17.43
N LYS A 475 2.47 2.87 16.28
CA LYS A 475 3.40 3.84 15.66
C LYS A 475 2.73 5.16 15.28
N ILE A 476 1.53 5.09 14.67
CA ILE A 476 0.76 6.28 14.30
C ILE A 476 0.39 7.07 15.56
N LEU A 477 -0.14 6.39 16.59
CA LEU A 477 -0.52 7.00 17.85
C LEU A 477 0.69 7.59 18.60
N HIS A 478 1.85 6.93 18.56
CA HIS A 478 3.08 7.42 19.18
C HIS A 478 3.61 8.69 18.49
N THR A 479 3.69 8.70 17.16
CA THR A 479 4.05 9.91 16.39
C THR A 479 3.09 11.06 16.68
N THR A 480 1.82 10.74 16.91
CA THR A 480 0.79 11.72 17.28
C THR A 480 0.98 12.24 18.69
N ALA A 481 1.37 11.39 19.64
CA ALA A 481 1.69 11.79 21.00
C ALA A 481 2.85 12.79 21.03
N GLU A 482 3.92 12.54 20.27
CA GLU A 482 5.06 13.45 20.13
C GLU A 482 4.62 14.80 19.54
N ALA A 483 3.86 14.76 18.45
CA ALA A 483 3.30 15.96 17.83
C ALA A 483 2.39 16.76 18.79
N LEU A 484 1.54 16.09 19.58
CA LEU A 484 0.69 16.74 20.59
C LEU A 484 1.50 17.35 21.73
N LYS A 485 2.58 16.69 22.17
CA LYS A 485 3.48 17.22 23.20
C LYS A 485 4.11 18.52 22.72
N GLU A 486 4.67 18.53 21.51
CA GLU A 486 5.24 19.74 20.93
C GLU A 486 4.22 20.85 20.70
N VAL A 487 3.01 20.53 20.22
CA VAL A 487 1.94 21.53 20.04
C VAL A 487 1.50 22.15 21.36
N SER A 488 1.43 21.35 22.42
CA SER A 488 1.10 21.84 23.78
C SER A 488 2.22 22.70 24.35
N LEU A 489 3.49 22.39 24.03
CA LEU A 489 4.66 23.18 24.41
C LEU A 489 4.91 24.40 23.52
N ALA A 490 4.21 24.58 22.40
CA ALA A 490 4.44 25.68 21.46
C ALA A 490 4.25 27.08 22.08
N GLY A 491 3.51 27.18 23.19
CA GLY A 491 3.32 28.41 23.96
C GLY A 491 4.41 28.68 25.03
N ARG A 492 5.43 27.83 25.13
CA ARG A 492 6.56 27.98 26.06
C ARG A 492 7.63 28.87 25.41
N HIS A 493 7.83 30.07 25.93
CA HIS A 493 8.92 30.96 25.52
C HIS A 493 10.15 30.73 26.42
N LYS A 494 11.35 30.68 25.83
CA LYS A 494 12.61 30.49 26.55
C LYS A 494 12.97 31.64 27.51
N ASP A 495 12.35 32.81 27.35
CA ASP A 495 12.62 34.02 28.15
C ASP A 495 11.52 34.32 29.19
N GLY A 496 10.56 33.42 29.40
CA GLY A 496 9.44 33.61 30.33
C GLY A 496 9.77 33.24 31.79
N LYS A 497 8.91 33.65 32.74
CA LYS A 497 9.01 33.32 34.18
C LYS A 497 9.06 31.81 34.49
N ASP A 498 8.60 30.98 33.57
CA ASP A 498 8.46 29.53 33.71
C ASP A 498 9.47 28.75 32.84
N ALA A 499 10.54 29.42 32.38
CA ALA A 499 11.55 28.83 31.51
C ALA A 499 12.35 27.69 32.19
N ASP A 500 12.56 27.79 33.50
CA ASP A 500 13.35 26.84 34.30
C ASP A 500 12.62 25.54 34.66
N LEU A 501 11.30 25.48 34.45
CA LEU A 501 10.50 24.27 34.71
C LEU A 501 10.79 23.19 33.67
N SER A 502 10.74 21.92 34.07
CA SER A 502 10.75 20.80 33.12
C SER A 502 9.52 20.88 32.20
N GLU A 503 9.60 20.26 31.01
CA GLU A 503 8.46 20.26 30.07
C GLU A 503 7.18 19.73 30.72
N ASP A 504 7.30 18.67 31.51
CA ASP A 504 6.16 18.02 32.13
C ASP A 504 5.59 18.86 33.29
N ALA A 505 6.43 19.53 34.09
CA ALA A 505 5.99 20.45 35.14
C ALA A 505 5.35 21.73 34.56
N TRP A 506 5.83 22.20 33.41
CA TRP A 506 5.21 23.33 32.71
C TRP A 506 3.81 22.98 32.19
N LEU A 507 3.65 21.78 31.62
CA LEU A 507 2.36 21.25 31.20
C LEU A 507 1.42 21.05 32.40
N GLU A 508 1.94 20.64 33.54
CA GLU A 508 1.20 20.55 34.80
C GLU A 508 0.61 21.91 35.22
N ALA A 509 1.43 22.96 35.22
CA ALA A 509 1.06 24.30 35.64
C ALA A 509 0.12 25.04 34.65
N HIS A 510 0.07 24.64 33.37
CA HIS A 510 -0.71 25.31 32.32
C HIS A 510 -1.75 24.39 31.65
N PRO A 511 -2.80 23.95 32.37
CA PRO A 511 -3.89 23.14 31.79
C PRO A 511 -4.67 23.87 30.68
N ASP A 512 -4.62 25.21 30.65
CA ASP A 512 -5.22 26.08 29.63
C ASP A 512 -4.50 26.02 28.26
N LYS A 513 -3.23 25.60 28.24
CA LYS A 513 -2.42 25.52 27.00
C LYS A 513 -2.32 24.12 26.41
N ARG A 514 -2.69 23.09 27.17
CA ARG A 514 -2.71 21.70 26.70
C ARG A 514 -3.63 21.55 25.49
N ALA A 515 -3.20 20.71 24.54
CA ALA A 515 -4.07 20.29 23.44
C ALA A 515 -5.27 19.49 23.98
N VAL A 516 -6.38 19.51 23.23
CA VAL A 516 -7.57 18.71 23.55
C VAL A 516 -7.75 17.64 22.49
N VAL A 517 -7.88 16.39 22.91
CA VAL A 517 -8.19 15.25 22.05
C VAL A 517 -9.64 14.83 22.29
N VAL A 518 -10.44 14.86 21.23
CA VAL A 518 -11.84 14.41 21.24
C VAL A 518 -11.93 13.08 20.49
N ILE A 519 -12.27 12.01 21.21
CA ILE A 519 -12.49 10.69 20.64
C ILE A 519 -13.99 10.52 20.44
N ASP A 520 -14.42 10.57 19.18
CA ASP A 520 -15.82 10.51 18.78
C ASP A 520 -16.24 9.08 18.42
N ASN A 521 -17.51 8.75 18.68
CA ASN A 521 -18.10 7.43 18.45
C ASN A 521 -17.31 6.27 19.09
N PHE A 522 -16.83 6.45 20.32
CA PHE A 522 -16.14 5.39 21.06
C PHE A 522 -17.12 4.25 21.39
N LEU A 523 -16.73 3.00 21.09
CA LEU A 523 -17.55 1.79 21.21
C LEU A 523 -18.84 1.79 20.37
N HIS A 524 -18.82 2.45 19.20
CA HIS A 524 -19.97 2.47 18.28
C HIS A 524 -20.47 1.08 17.84
N LYS A 525 -19.56 0.09 17.84
CA LYS A 525 -19.84 -1.34 17.66
C LYS A 525 -19.12 -2.12 18.75
N ASN A 526 -19.83 -3.07 19.35
CA ASN A 526 -19.35 -3.88 20.47
C ASN A 526 -18.45 -5.06 20.06
N GLU A 527 -17.95 -5.06 18.83
CA GLU A 527 -16.83 -5.92 18.45
C GLU A 527 -15.58 -5.33 19.11
N SER A 528 -14.91 -6.14 19.94
CA SER A 528 -13.66 -5.79 20.61
C SER A 528 -12.56 -5.56 19.56
N SER A 529 -12.57 -4.38 18.96
CA SER A 529 -11.54 -3.97 18.02
C SER A 529 -10.29 -3.64 18.82
N ILE A 530 -9.17 -4.25 18.43
CA ILE A 530 -7.81 -3.92 18.92
C ILE A 530 -7.59 -2.39 18.89
N VAL A 531 -8.24 -1.68 17.96
CA VAL A 531 -8.21 -0.23 17.85
C VAL A 531 -8.75 0.48 19.10
N TYR A 532 -9.89 0.06 19.68
CA TYR A 532 -10.46 0.72 20.85
C TYR A 532 -9.54 0.58 22.06
N ASP A 533 -8.98 -0.61 22.28
CA ASP A 533 -8.03 -0.87 23.36
C ASP A 533 -6.77 -0.01 23.18
N LYS A 534 -6.19 0.04 21.98
CA LYS A 534 -4.99 0.86 21.71
C LYS A 534 -5.22 2.36 21.79
N VAL A 535 -6.38 2.84 21.34
CA VAL A 535 -6.74 4.25 21.47
C VAL A 535 -6.98 4.62 22.94
N ALA A 536 -7.60 3.73 23.73
CA ALA A 536 -7.78 3.94 25.17
C ALA A 536 -6.46 3.91 25.95
N GLU A 537 -5.57 2.95 25.65
CA GLU A 537 -4.20 2.88 26.21
C GLU A 537 -3.39 4.15 25.87
N TRP A 538 -3.43 4.59 24.61
CA TRP A 538 -2.78 5.82 24.19
C TRP A 538 -3.36 7.07 24.87
N ALA A 539 -4.68 7.17 24.96
CA ALA A 539 -5.35 8.26 25.66
C ALA A 539 -4.96 8.31 27.14
N ALA A 540 -4.86 7.16 27.81
CA ALA A 540 -4.39 7.07 29.19
C ALA A 540 -2.97 7.63 29.33
N MET A 541 -2.06 7.25 28.41
CA MET A 541 -0.69 7.80 28.39
C MET A 541 -0.68 9.33 28.20
N MET A 542 -1.57 9.89 27.38
CA MET A 542 -1.62 11.34 27.14
C MET A 542 -2.10 12.12 28.37
N VAL A 543 -3.07 11.58 29.09
CA VAL A 543 -3.60 12.19 30.32
C VAL A 543 -2.60 12.05 31.47
N GLN A 544 -2.02 10.86 31.67
CA GLN A 544 -1.05 10.60 32.73
C GLN A 544 0.23 11.44 32.60
N ASN A 545 0.68 11.69 31.36
CA ASN A 545 1.84 12.54 31.10
C ASN A 545 1.49 14.04 31.02
N ASN A 546 0.26 14.44 31.34
CA ASN A 546 -0.22 15.83 31.28
C ASN A 546 -0.07 16.51 29.90
N VAL A 547 0.03 15.73 28.82
CA VAL A 547 0.23 16.24 27.46
C VAL A 547 -1.04 16.87 26.90
N ALA A 548 -2.18 16.21 27.07
CA ALA A 548 -3.44 16.64 26.49
C ALA A 548 -4.64 16.27 27.37
N HIS A 549 -5.70 17.08 27.28
CA HIS A 549 -7.00 16.72 27.83
C HIS A 549 -7.72 15.78 26.87
N VAL A 550 -8.31 14.68 27.38
CA VAL A 550 -9.01 13.71 26.53
C VAL A 550 -10.50 13.67 26.87
N ILE A 551 -11.33 13.89 25.85
CA ILE A 551 -12.79 13.82 25.92
C ILE A 551 -13.27 12.64 25.08
N PHE A 552 -13.95 11.68 25.71
CA PHE A 552 -14.61 10.57 25.03
C PHE A 552 -16.09 10.88 24.79
N LEU A 553 -16.53 10.77 23.54
CA LEU A 553 -17.95 10.81 23.16
C LEU A 553 -18.42 9.39 22.88
N THR A 554 -19.33 8.87 23.70
CA THR A 554 -19.84 7.49 23.58
C THR A 554 -21.35 7.45 23.70
N ASP A 555 -21.97 6.53 22.96
CA ASP A 555 -23.38 6.16 23.04
C ASP A 555 -23.60 4.94 23.93
N ASP A 556 -22.59 4.07 24.05
CA ASP A 556 -22.65 2.89 24.89
C ASP A 556 -22.60 3.26 26.39
N THR A 557 -23.21 2.43 27.24
CA THR A 557 -23.11 2.47 28.70
C THR A 557 -21.93 1.62 29.22
N ALA A 558 -21.41 0.70 28.40
CA ALA A 558 -20.33 -0.22 28.76
C ALA A 558 -18.91 0.37 28.65
N TYR A 559 -18.77 1.67 28.33
CA TYR A 559 -17.47 2.33 28.18
C TYR A 559 -16.60 2.25 29.44
N SER A 560 -17.20 2.19 30.63
CA SER A 560 -16.47 2.09 31.89
C SER A 560 -15.57 0.85 31.91
N LYS A 561 -16.02 -0.29 31.39
CA LYS A 561 -15.21 -1.54 31.34
C LYS A 561 -13.94 -1.37 30.51
N SER A 562 -14.03 -0.71 29.35
CA SER A 562 -12.89 -0.51 28.44
C SER A 562 -11.95 0.59 28.95
N LEU A 563 -12.48 1.71 29.43
CA LEU A 563 -11.66 2.80 29.97
C LEU A 563 -10.99 2.44 31.29
N SER A 564 -11.66 1.69 32.18
CA SER A 564 -11.05 1.21 33.42
C SER A 564 -9.95 0.17 33.19
N LYS A 565 -9.96 -0.54 32.05
CA LYS A 565 -8.81 -1.39 31.66
C LYS A 565 -7.56 -0.56 31.36
N ALA A 566 -7.72 0.61 30.74
CA ALA A 566 -6.62 1.52 30.45
C ALA A 566 -6.21 2.38 31.68
N MET A 567 -7.17 2.72 32.55
CA MET A 567 -6.94 3.45 33.80
C MET A 567 -7.78 2.87 34.96
N PRO A 568 -7.28 1.86 35.69
CA PRO A 568 -8.06 1.16 36.73
C PRO A 568 -8.28 1.97 38.02
N ASP A 569 -7.34 2.83 38.42
CA ASP A 569 -7.34 3.48 39.74
C ASP A 569 -7.93 4.90 39.76
N ARG A 570 -8.70 5.29 38.72
CA ARG A 570 -9.21 6.67 38.59
C ARG A 570 -10.70 6.72 38.25
N VAL A 571 -11.41 7.64 38.89
CA VAL A 571 -12.82 7.93 38.59
C VAL A 571 -12.90 8.92 37.43
N PHE A 572 -13.67 8.58 36.41
CA PHE A 572 -13.85 9.43 35.22
C PHE A 572 -14.88 10.53 35.48
N ARG A 573 -14.64 11.72 34.92
CA ARG A 573 -15.62 12.81 34.91
C ARG A 573 -16.68 12.47 33.88
N HIS A 574 -17.94 12.46 34.28
CA HIS A 574 -19.05 12.02 33.43
C HIS A 574 -20.05 13.16 33.23
N ALA A 575 -20.40 13.42 31.97
CA ALA A 575 -21.48 14.31 31.59
C ALA A 575 -22.50 13.52 30.76
N ALA A 576 -23.73 13.40 31.29
CA ALA A 576 -24.83 12.77 30.58
C ALA A 576 -25.56 13.80 29.71
N LEU A 577 -25.74 13.47 28.44
CA LEU A 577 -26.48 14.26 27.47
C LEU A 577 -27.78 13.55 27.13
N GLY A 578 -28.89 14.03 27.71
CA GLY A 578 -30.23 13.50 27.48
C GLY A 578 -30.96 14.18 26.31
N ASP A 579 -32.23 13.82 26.17
CA ASP A 579 -33.16 14.47 25.25
C ASP A 579 -33.47 15.91 25.72
N LEU A 580 -33.83 16.80 24.78
CA LEU A 580 -34.27 18.15 25.11
C LEU A 580 -35.66 18.15 25.77
N SER A 581 -35.89 19.08 26.70
CA SER A 581 -37.26 19.30 27.21
C SER A 581 -38.17 19.80 26.09
N PRO A 582 -39.48 19.49 26.15
CA PRO A 582 -40.44 19.80 25.08
C PRO A 582 -40.46 21.29 24.72
N ASP A 583 -40.33 22.17 25.72
CA ASP A 583 -40.29 23.62 25.53
C ASP A 583 -39.07 24.08 24.71
N VAL A 584 -37.92 23.44 24.94
CA VAL A 584 -36.66 23.76 24.26
C VAL A 584 -36.66 23.18 22.84
N ALA A 585 -37.19 21.96 22.70
CA ALA A 585 -37.42 21.32 21.40
C ALA A 585 -38.34 22.18 20.51
N LYS A 586 -39.41 22.73 21.08
CA LYS A 586 -40.33 23.64 20.38
C LYS A 586 -39.62 24.89 19.90
N LYS A 587 -38.89 25.57 20.79
CA LYS A 587 -38.11 26.77 20.43
C LYS A 587 -37.10 26.48 19.33
N PHE A 588 -36.44 25.32 19.36
CA PHE A 588 -35.49 24.90 18.34
C PHE A 588 -36.14 24.69 16.96
N VAL A 589 -37.32 24.04 16.91
CA VAL A 589 -38.04 23.86 15.64
C VAL A 589 -38.52 25.21 15.10
N ILE A 590 -39.05 26.09 15.97
CA ILE A 590 -39.51 27.42 15.59
C ILE A 590 -38.34 28.27 15.05
N SER A 591 -37.21 28.33 15.77
CA SER A 591 -36.04 29.09 15.31
C SER A 591 -35.55 28.60 13.95
N ARG A 592 -35.65 27.30 13.69
CA ARG A 592 -35.25 26.71 12.41
C ARG A 592 -36.21 27.02 11.25
N LEU A 593 -37.47 27.29 11.55
CA LEU A 593 -38.47 27.73 10.57
C LEU A 593 -38.33 29.23 10.27
N GLU A 594 -38.11 30.05 11.32
CA GLU A 594 -37.90 31.50 11.20
C GLU A 594 -36.61 31.86 10.44
N GLU A 595 -35.53 31.10 10.63
CA GLU A 595 -34.29 31.26 9.85
C GLU A 595 -34.51 31.15 8.34
N ASP A 596 -35.35 30.22 7.91
CA ASP A 596 -35.65 30.01 6.48
C ASP A 596 -36.55 31.11 5.91
N GLU A 597 -37.47 31.66 6.71
CA GLU A 597 -38.27 32.82 6.28
C GLU A 597 -37.37 34.04 6.05
N LEU A 598 -36.40 34.26 6.95
CA LEU A 598 -35.39 35.30 6.79
C LEU A 598 -34.48 35.06 5.58
N GLU A 599 -34.13 33.80 5.27
CA GLU A 599 -33.36 33.45 4.07
C GLU A 599 -34.15 33.68 2.78
N LYS A 600 -35.42 33.29 2.71
CA LYS A 600 -36.29 33.55 1.54
C LYS A 600 -36.52 35.03 1.30
N VAL A 601 -36.66 35.83 2.36
CA VAL A 601 -36.75 37.29 2.26
C VAL A 601 -35.44 37.88 1.75
N ARG A 602 -34.27 37.34 2.17
CA ARG A 602 -32.96 37.77 1.66
C ARG A 602 -32.75 37.41 0.19
N GLU A 603 -33.11 36.20 -0.23
CA GLU A 603 -33.03 35.76 -1.63
C GLU A 603 -33.93 36.63 -2.52
N HIS A 604 -35.20 36.86 -2.13
CA HIS A 604 -36.10 37.77 -2.86
C HIS A 604 -35.63 39.23 -2.87
N SER A 605 -34.97 39.72 -1.81
CA SER A 605 -34.39 41.07 -1.81
C SER A 605 -33.15 41.22 -2.72
N THR A 606 -32.50 40.12 -3.08
CA THR A 606 -31.35 40.12 -4.00
C THR A 606 -31.81 40.03 -5.46
N GLU A 607 -32.93 39.34 -5.72
CA GLU A 607 -33.59 39.30 -7.04
C GLU A 607 -34.35 40.61 -7.35
N ALA A 608 -34.90 41.30 -6.35
CA ALA A 608 -35.65 42.56 -6.51
C ALA A 608 -34.80 43.81 -6.88
N GLN A 609 -33.51 43.66 -7.21
CA GLN A 609 -32.72 44.70 -7.88
C GLN A 609 -32.77 44.62 -9.41
N GLN A 610 -33.44 43.62 -9.97
CA GLN A 610 -33.84 43.59 -11.37
C GLN A 610 -35.37 43.49 -11.42
N GLU A 611 -35.99 44.47 -12.08
CA GLU A 611 -37.44 44.62 -12.29
C GLU A 611 -38.23 45.28 -11.16
N LYS A 612 -38.49 46.57 -11.39
CA LYS A 612 -39.59 47.32 -10.77
C LYS A 612 -40.92 46.93 -11.46
N GLU A 613 -41.97 47.06 -10.65
CA GLU A 613 -43.41 47.14 -10.97
C GLU A 613 -44.22 45.84 -10.89
N GLY A 614 -45.21 45.84 -9.98
CA GLY A 614 -46.21 44.78 -9.85
C GLY A 614 -46.45 44.35 -8.40
N LYS A 615 -46.92 45.25 -7.54
CA LYS A 615 -47.37 44.89 -6.18
C LYS A 615 -48.61 43.99 -6.26
N VAL A 616 -48.48 42.76 -5.81
CA VAL A 616 -49.57 41.99 -5.17
C VAL A 616 -49.09 41.70 -3.75
N PRO A 617 -49.90 41.95 -2.69
CA PRO A 617 -49.45 41.71 -1.32
C PRO A 617 -49.30 40.21 -1.11
N ILE A 618 -48.08 39.77 -0.77
CA ILE A 618 -47.82 38.43 -0.26
C ILE A 618 -48.58 38.31 1.07
N GLN A 619 -49.60 37.47 1.10
CA GLN A 619 -50.38 37.18 2.30
C GLN A 619 -49.48 36.51 3.36
N PRO A 620 -49.61 36.86 4.65
CA PRO A 620 -48.76 36.33 5.71
C PRO A 620 -49.32 35.01 6.25
N GLU A 621 -49.12 33.88 5.57
CA GLU A 621 -49.78 32.62 5.96
C GLU A 621 -48.88 31.41 5.66
N VAL A 622 -48.58 30.47 6.57
CA VAL A 622 -49.26 30.01 7.80
C VAL A 622 -48.17 29.68 8.83
N LYS A 623 -48.17 30.32 10.00
CA LYS A 623 -47.40 29.79 11.15
C LYS A 623 -47.93 28.38 11.42
N PRO A 624 -47.07 27.35 11.53
CA PRO A 624 -47.55 26.01 11.87
C PRO A 624 -48.38 26.13 13.15
N ASP A 625 -49.55 25.47 13.17
CA ASP A 625 -50.41 25.47 14.33
C ASP A 625 -49.58 25.01 15.55
N LEU A 626 -49.34 25.93 16.47
CA LEU A 626 -48.43 25.75 17.59
C LEU A 626 -48.90 24.61 18.51
N SER A 627 -50.20 24.31 18.48
CA SER A 627 -50.81 23.22 19.25
C SER A 627 -50.52 21.84 18.63
N GLU A 628 -50.60 21.71 17.31
CA GLU A 628 -50.21 20.48 16.60
C GLU A 628 -48.72 20.21 16.71
N LEU A 629 -47.90 21.26 16.75
CA LEU A 629 -46.46 21.14 16.96
C LEU A 629 -46.13 20.60 18.37
N ASP A 630 -46.87 21.01 19.40
CA ASP A 630 -46.66 20.50 20.76
C ASP A 630 -47.00 19.02 20.87
N ALA A 631 -48.12 18.59 20.28
CA ALA A 631 -48.49 17.18 20.20
C ALA A 631 -47.45 16.36 19.42
N ALA A 632 -46.97 16.90 18.29
CA ALA A 632 -45.93 16.28 17.47
C ALA A 632 -44.62 16.09 18.24
N ILE A 633 -44.17 17.10 19.00
CA ILE A 633 -42.95 17.04 19.82
C ILE A 633 -43.11 16.06 20.98
N GLY A 634 -44.30 15.99 21.59
CA GLY A 634 -44.60 15.01 22.64
C GLY A 634 -44.41 13.55 22.19
N ILE A 635 -44.77 13.24 20.94
CA ILE A 635 -44.63 11.89 20.37
C ILE A 635 -43.20 11.63 19.88
N LEU A 636 -42.59 12.62 19.20
CA LEU A 636 -41.27 12.49 18.60
C LEU A 636 -40.15 12.43 19.67
N GLY A 637 -40.30 13.22 20.73
CA GLY A 637 -39.29 13.42 21.76
C GLY A 637 -38.30 14.55 21.45
N GLY A 638 -37.34 14.74 22.35
CA GLY A 638 -36.40 15.85 22.33
C GLY A 638 -35.06 15.60 21.63
N ARG A 639 -34.94 14.56 20.80
CA ARG A 639 -33.68 14.25 20.10
C ARG A 639 -33.42 15.24 18.98
N LEU A 640 -32.22 15.83 18.95
CA LEU A 640 -31.86 16.85 17.97
C LEU A 640 -32.00 16.37 16.52
N THR A 641 -31.53 15.16 16.21
CA THR A 641 -31.66 14.60 14.85
C THR A 641 -33.10 14.41 14.41
N ASP A 642 -33.96 13.98 15.33
CA ASP A 642 -35.37 13.74 15.01
C ASP A 642 -36.09 15.09 14.86
N LEU A 643 -35.80 16.08 15.71
CA LEU A 643 -36.30 17.46 15.61
C LEU A 643 -35.84 18.16 14.34
N GLU A 644 -34.60 17.96 13.90
CA GLU A 644 -34.10 18.46 12.61
C GLU A 644 -34.85 17.85 11.43
N ASN A 645 -35.13 16.54 11.48
CA ASN A 645 -35.92 15.86 10.47
C ASN A 645 -37.36 16.40 10.43
N LEU A 646 -37.97 16.64 11.58
CA LEU A 646 -39.28 17.29 11.69
C LEU A 646 -39.25 18.71 11.10
N ALA A 647 -38.29 19.55 11.51
CA ALA A 647 -38.12 20.90 10.99
C ALA A 647 -37.94 20.89 9.46
N ARG A 648 -37.16 19.97 8.91
CA ARG A 648 -36.97 19.80 7.45
C ARG A 648 -38.27 19.43 6.73
N ARG A 649 -39.12 18.59 7.33
CA ARG A 649 -40.42 18.20 6.75
C ARG A 649 -41.44 19.34 6.80
N LEU A 650 -41.47 20.08 7.90
CA LEU A 650 -42.29 21.29 8.04
C LEU A 650 -41.88 22.36 7.01
N LYS A 651 -40.57 22.52 6.76
CA LYS A 651 -40.06 23.39 5.66
C LYS A 651 -40.59 22.98 4.28
N GLY A 652 -40.80 21.67 4.08
CA GLY A 652 -41.44 21.10 2.88
C GLY A 652 -42.95 21.33 2.78
N ARG A 653 -43.55 22.18 3.63
CA ARG A 653 -44.99 22.46 3.75
C ARG A 653 -45.84 21.25 4.11
N GLN A 654 -45.27 20.25 4.80
CA GLN A 654 -46.06 19.18 5.41
C GLN A 654 -46.68 19.66 6.73
N SER A 655 -47.89 19.20 7.07
CA SER A 655 -48.47 19.45 8.40
C SER A 655 -47.66 18.70 9.48
N PRO A 656 -47.58 19.23 10.72
CA PRO A 656 -46.86 18.58 11.82
C PRO A 656 -47.30 17.14 12.07
N GLN A 657 -48.61 16.88 12.06
CA GLN A 657 -49.16 15.54 12.29
C GLN A 657 -48.75 14.55 11.20
N LYS A 658 -48.89 14.95 9.92
CA LYS A 658 -48.50 14.10 8.79
C LYS A 658 -47.00 13.86 8.76
N ALA A 659 -46.19 14.87 9.09
CA ALA A 659 -44.75 14.74 9.17
C ALA A 659 -44.35 13.71 10.24
N VAL A 660 -44.99 13.73 11.42
CA VAL A 660 -44.77 12.75 12.48
C VAL A 660 -45.22 11.36 12.08
N GLU A 661 -46.41 11.22 11.47
CA GLU A 661 -46.90 9.92 10.98
C GLU A 661 -45.93 9.29 9.97
N ASP A 662 -45.43 10.08 9.00
CA ASP A 662 -44.44 9.61 8.03
C ASP A 662 -43.10 9.23 8.71
N ILE A 663 -42.70 9.95 9.77
CA ILE A 663 -41.50 9.61 10.55
C ILE A 663 -41.71 8.30 11.33
N ILE A 664 -42.90 8.08 11.89
CA ILE A 664 -43.26 6.84 12.60
C ILE A 664 -43.28 5.67 11.60
N ASN A 665 -43.89 5.84 10.42
CA ASN A 665 -43.90 4.86 9.34
C ASN A 665 -42.48 4.45 8.91
N GLN A 666 -41.59 5.45 8.76
CA GLN A 666 -40.19 5.20 8.44
C GLN A 666 -39.50 4.41 9.57
N SER A 667 -39.71 4.83 10.82
CA SER A 667 -39.12 4.16 11.99
C SER A 667 -39.62 2.71 12.13
N ALA A 668 -40.92 2.46 11.93
CA ALA A 668 -41.50 1.13 11.90
C ALA A 668 -40.86 0.25 10.82
N THR A 669 -40.64 0.80 9.61
CA THR A 669 -39.96 0.11 8.51
C THR A 669 -38.50 -0.21 8.85
N GLU A 670 -37.79 0.70 9.50
CA GLU A 670 -36.42 0.50 9.98
C GLU A 670 -36.37 -0.60 11.03
N ILE A 671 -37.29 -0.59 12.00
CA ILE A 671 -37.40 -1.63 13.04
C ILE A 671 -37.62 -3.00 12.41
N VAL A 672 -38.55 -3.10 11.46
CA VAL A 672 -38.81 -4.36 10.75
C VAL A 672 -37.56 -4.84 10.02
N LYS A 673 -36.85 -3.98 9.28
CA LYS A 673 -35.64 -4.38 8.54
C LYS A 673 -34.48 -4.77 9.45
N MET A 674 -34.24 -4.03 10.53
CA MET A 674 -33.09 -4.24 11.41
C MET A 674 -33.30 -5.38 12.41
N TYR A 675 -34.50 -5.49 12.99
CA TYR A 675 -34.78 -6.43 14.09
C TYR A 675 -35.59 -7.65 13.70
N LEU A 676 -36.49 -7.57 12.70
CA LEU A 676 -37.46 -8.63 12.41
C LEU A 676 -37.22 -9.38 11.09
N LEU A 677 -36.69 -8.72 10.06
CA LEU A 677 -36.49 -9.25 8.71
C LEU A 677 -35.02 -9.40 8.30
N GLY A 678 -34.07 -9.07 9.19
CA GLY A 678 -32.64 -9.27 8.94
C GLY A 678 -32.35 -10.75 8.66
N GLY A 679 -32.31 -11.11 7.38
CA GLY A 679 -32.30 -12.49 6.91
C GLY A 679 -31.10 -13.29 7.40
N LYS A 680 -31.33 -14.59 7.66
CA LYS A 680 -30.37 -15.67 7.93
C LYS A 680 -29.14 -15.23 8.73
N ASP A 681 -29.07 -15.45 10.05
CA ASP A 681 -27.85 -15.80 10.81
C ASP A 681 -26.49 -15.18 10.38
N SER A 682 -26.46 -14.01 9.74
CA SER A 682 -25.34 -13.52 8.91
C SER A 682 -24.76 -12.22 9.41
N VAL A 683 -25.13 -11.84 10.64
CA VAL A 683 -24.30 -10.97 11.46
C VAL A 683 -23.61 -11.90 12.46
N GLU A 684 -22.41 -12.37 12.12
CA GLU A 684 -21.48 -12.89 13.13
C GLU A 684 -21.49 -11.91 14.32
N GLY A 685 -21.94 -12.36 15.49
CA GLY A 685 -21.97 -11.53 16.71
C GLY A 685 -23.34 -10.95 17.17
N LYS A 686 -24.48 -11.29 16.54
CA LYS A 686 -25.80 -10.96 17.13
C LYS A 686 -26.02 -11.75 18.44
N LYS A 687 -26.18 -11.03 19.57
CA LYS A 687 -26.38 -11.58 20.93
C LYS A 687 -27.84 -11.80 21.33
N TRP A 688 -28.79 -11.51 20.43
CA TRP A 688 -30.24 -11.55 20.70
C TRP A 688 -30.99 -12.24 19.55
N SER A 689 -32.15 -12.84 19.87
CA SER A 689 -33.02 -13.49 18.89
C SER A 689 -34.14 -12.57 18.39
N THR A 690 -34.68 -12.89 17.21
CA THR A 690 -35.80 -12.12 16.62
C THR A 690 -37.07 -12.19 17.49
N GLU A 691 -37.26 -13.30 18.17
CA GLU A 691 -38.36 -13.60 19.06
C GLU A 691 -38.26 -12.79 20.36
N GLN A 692 -37.04 -12.65 20.92
CA GLN A 692 -36.77 -11.78 22.06
C GLN A 692 -37.06 -10.31 21.74
N ALA A 693 -36.64 -9.85 20.55
CA ALA A 693 -36.96 -8.50 20.08
C ALA A 693 -38.47 -8.31 19.90
N TRP A 694 -39.16 -9.28 19.30
CA TRP A 694 -40.62 -9.23 19.13
C TRP A 694 -41.39 -9.22 20.45
N TYR A 695 -40.96 -10.01 21.44
CA TYR A 695 -41.54 -10.01 22.79
C TYR A 695 -41.50 -8.61 23.40
N LEU A 696 -40.34 -7.94 23.32
CA LEU A 696 -40.17 -6.58 23.83
C LEU A 696 -41.02 -5.56 23.08
N ILE A 697 -41.07 -5.64 21.74
CA ILE A 697 -41.93 -4.78 20.91
C ILE A 697 -43.39 -4.90 21.36
N LYS A 698 -43.88 -6.12 21.55
CA LYS A 698 -45.26 -6.39 21.98
C LYS A 698 -45.54 -5.88 23.39
N ALA A 699 -44.60 -6.10 24.32
CA ALA A 699 -44.74 -5.70 25.71
C ALA A 699 -44.65 -4.16 25.88
N LEU A 700 -43.73 -3.49 25.17
CA LEU A 700 -43.52 -2.04 25.19
C LEU A 700 -44.56 -1.23 24.38
N ALA A 701 -45.27 -1.86 23.45
CA ALA A 701 -46.43 -1.23 22.82
C ALA A 701 -47.62 -1.11 23.77
N SER A 702 -47.73 -2.04 24.73
CA SER A 702 -48.85 -2.11 25.69
C SER A 702 -48.54 -1.39 27.00
N HIS A 703 -47.27 -1.36 27.40
CA HIS A 703 -46.79 -0.75 28.64
C HIS A 703 -45.67 0.25 28.34
N ASP A 704 -45.68 1.38 29.02
CA ASP A 704 -44.66 2.43 28.83
C ASP A 704 -43.27 2.00 29.30
N ALA A 705 -43.20 1.22 30.39
CA ALA A 705 -41.95 0.68 30.92
C ALA A 705 -42.15 -0.74 31.43
N LEU A 706 -41.11 -1.57 31.28
CA LEU A 706 -41.07 -2.94 31.77
C LEU A 706 -40.05 -3.07 32.91
N ARG A 707 -40.28 -4.00 33.83
CA ARG A 707 -39.32 -4.29 34.90
C ARG A 707 -38.22 -5.20 34.37
N TYR A 708 -36.96 -4.80 34.59
CA TYR A 708 -35.79 -5.50 34.05
C TYR A 708 -35.77 -6.99 34.42
N ASN A 709 -35.95 -7.32 35.71
CA ASN A 709 -35.92 -8.70 36.19
C ASN A 709 -37.12 -9.52 35.71
N GLU A 710 -38.28 -8.91 35.48
CA GLU A 710 -39.47 -9.61 34.99
C GLU A 710 -39.25 -10.09 33.55
N VAL A 711 -38.62 -9.25 32.72
CA VAL A 711 -38.25 -9.62 31.35
C VAL A 711 -37.20 -10.73 31.36
N LEU A 712 -36.18 -10.66 32.22
CA LEU A 712 -35.17 -11.73 32.32
C LEU A 712 -35.75 -13.08 32.75
N LEU A 713 -36.75 -13.09 33.62
CA LEU A 713 -37.42 -14.30 34.08
C LEU A 713 -38.42 -14.88 33.07
N SER A 714 -38.75 -14.16 32.00
CA SER A 714 -39.64 -14.66 30.96
C SER A 714 -39.02 -15.87 30.25
N ASP A 715 -39.85 -16.83 29.85
CA ASP A 715 -39.40 -18.05 29.13
C ASP A 715 -38.62 -17.71 27.85
N THR A 716 -38.94 -16.58 27.21
CA THR A 716 -38.25 -16.05 26.03
C THR A 716 -36.81 -15.59 26.28
N PHE A 717 -36.48 -15.08 27.47
CA PHE A 717 -35.14 -14.59 27.80
C PHE A 717 -34.34 -15.58 28.68
N GLY A 718 -35.00 -16.26 29.61
CA GLY A 718 -34.35 -17.22 30.51
C GLY A 718 -34.04 -18.58 29.88
N SER A 719 -34.77 -18.97 28.82
CA SER A 719 -34.65 -20.31 28.22
C SER A 719 -34.53 -20.29 26.68
N SER A 720 -34.08 -19.19 26.07
CA SER A 720 -34.00 -19.09 24.61
C SER A 720 -33.21 -20.24 23.98
N THR A 721 -33.73 -20.75 22.86
CA THR A 721 -33.12 -21.89 22.15
C THR A 721 -32.17 -21.47 21.04
N THR A 722 -32.05 -20.17 20.79
CA THR A 722 -31.26 -19.61 19.67
C THR A 722 -29.76 -19.58 20.02
N PRO A 723 -28.88 -20.13 19.15
CA PRO A 723 -27.43 -20.06 19.35
C PRO A 723 -26.97 -18.59 19.42
N GLY A 724 -26.28 -18.19 20.50
CA GLY A 724 -25.80 -16.83 20.71
C GLY A 724 -26.73 -15.91 21.55
N ALA A 725 -27.97 -16.32 21.81
CA ALA A 725 -28.95 -15.56 22.60
C ALA A 725 -29.39 -16.25 23.91
N ALA A 726 -28.63 -17.26 24.36
CA ALA A 726 -28.94 -18.05 25.56
C ALA A 726 -28.83 -17.23 26.87
N ASN A 727 -27.99 -16.19 26.88
CA ASN A 727 -27.80 -15.32 28.04
C ASN A 727 -28.70 -14.09 27.91
N GLY A 728 -29.83 -14.08 28.64
CA GLY A 728 -30.83 -13.00 28.59
C GLY A 728 -30.26 -11.60 28.86
N GLU A 729 -29.32 -11.46 29.79
CA GLU A 729 -28.66 -10.17 30.08
C GLU A 729 -27.87 -9.66 28.87
N SER A 730 -27.11 -10.53 28.21
CA SER A 730 -26.34 -10.17 27.01
C SER A 730 -27.23 -9.82 25.83
N ALA A 731 -28.43 -10.40 25.76
CA ALA A 731 -29.44 -10.07 24.76
C ALA A 731 -30.03 -8.67 25.01
N LEU A 732 -30.36 -8.34 26.26
CA LEU A 732 -30.82 -7.00 26.64
C LEU A 732 -29.75 -5.93 26.41
N GLU A 733 -28.50 -6.19 26.78
CA GLU A 733 -27.37 -5.32 26.45
C GLU A 733 -27.24 -5.15 24.92
N GLY A 734 -27.34 -6.25 24.15
CA GLY A 734 -27.29 -6.22 22.70
C GLY A 734 -28.41 -5.41 22.05
N LEU A 735 -29.64 -5.48 22.60
CA LEU A 735 -30.79 -4.71 22.13
C LEU A 735 -30.73 -3.24 22.54
N THR A 736 -30.11 -2.94 23.69
CA THR A 736 -29.83 -1.57 24.13
C THR A 736 -28.80 -0.91 23.22
N ASN A 737 -27.72 -1.62 22.88
CA ASN A 737 -26.70 -1.14 21.96
C ASN A 737 -27.21 -0.96 20.53
N ALA A 738 -28.21 -1.76 20.15
CA ALA A 738 -28.89 -1.60 18.89
C ALA A 738 -29.93 -0.47 18.92
N ASP A 739 -30.08 0.30 20.00
CA ASP A 739 -31.04 1.39 20.19
C ASP A 739 -32.53 0.97 20.10
N LEU A 740 -32.86 -0.33 20.21
CA LEU A 740 -34.28 -0.75 20.24
C LEU A 740 -34.93 -0.38 21.57
N ILE A 741 -34.20 -0.58 22.67
CA ILE A 741 -34.62 -0.33 24.04
C ILE A 741 -33.58 0.54 24.77
N THR A 742 -34.00 1.15 25.86
CA THR A 742 -33.11 1.82 26.82
C THR A 742 -33.31 1.16 28.19
N VAL A 743 -32.21 0.92 28.89
CA VAL A 743 -32.22 0.38 30.26
C VAL A 743 -31.86 1.50 31.22
N GLU A 744 -32.81 1.86 32.08
CA GLU A 744 -32.59 2.85 33.12
C GLU A 744 -32.02 2.17 34.37
N THR A 745 -30.99 2.81 34.92
CA THR A 745 -30.33 2.35 36.14
C THR A 745 -30.68 3.27 37.30
N TYR A 746 -30.93 2.68 38.46
CA TYR A 746 -31.19 3.42 39.70
C TYR A 746 -30.18 2.95 40.74
N ASN A 747 -29.37 3.86 41.30
CA ASN A 747 -28.28 3.52 42.22
C ASN A 747 -27.33 2.43 41.68
N GLY A 748 -27.02 2.49 40.38
CA GLY A 748 -26.10 1.55 39.72
C GLY A 748 -26.67 0.17 39.39
N ARG A 749 -27.96 -0.10 39.67
CA ARG A 749 -28.64 -1.34 39.25
C ARG A 749 -29.64 -1.09 38.11
N PRO A 750 -29.70 -1.96 37.08
CA PRO A 750 -30.77 -1.94 36.08
C PRO A 750 -32.14 -2.14 36.74
N GLN A 751 -33.13 -1.31 36.42
CA GLN A 751 -34.47 -1.38 37.02
C GLN A 751 -35.58 -1.43 35.98
N THR A 752 -35.61 -0.47 35.06
CA THR A 752 -36.69 -0.29 34.09
C THR A 752 -36.15 -0.36 32.66
N ILE A 753 -36.94 -0.95 31.77
CA ILE A 753 -36.70 -1.02 30.33
C ILE A 753 -37.74 -0.14 29.65
N ARG A 754 -37.29 0.77 28.79
CA ARG A 754 -38.13 1.67 28.00
C ARG A 754 -37.84 1.51 26.50
N PRO A 755 -38.71 2.01 25.61
CA PRO A 755 -38.39 2.11 24.19
C PRO A 755 -37.11 2.91 23.99
N GLY A 756 -36.31 2.55 22.98
CA GLY A 756 -35.03 3.21 22.71
C GLY A 756 -35.20 4.69 22.33
N LYS A 757 -36.30 5.01 21.63
CA LYS A 757 -36.74 6.37 21.33
C LYS A 757 -38.20 6.56 21.77
N PRO A 758 -38.62 7.77 22.19
CA PRO A 758 -40.02 8.04 22.53
C PRO A 758 -40.99 7.65 21.39
N MET A 759 -40.64 7.99 20.15
CA MET A 759 -41.41 7.65 18.95
C MET A 759 -41.55 6.13 18.68
N TYR A 760 -40.69 5.29 19.26
CA TYR A 760 -40.75 3.84 19.03
C TYR A 760 -41.97 3.21 19.66
N GLN A 761 -42.52 3.78 20.73
CA GLN A 761 -43.77 3.30 21.30
C GLN A 761 -44.89 3.36 20.26
N ALA A 762 -45.06 4.50 19.60
CA ALA A 762 -46.03 4.68 18.53
C ALA A 762 -45.73 3.76 17.32
N ALA A 763 -44.45 3.59 16.97
CA ALA A 763 -44.05 2.66 15.92
C ALA A 763 -44.38 1.19 16.28
N PHE A 764 -44.18 0.78 17.54
CA PHE A 764 -44.51 -0.58 17.99
C PHE A 764 -46.03 -0.82 17.95
N SER A 765 -46.84 0.16 18.35
CA SER A 765 -48.30 0.08 18.21
C SER A 765 -48.72 -0.10 16.76
N MET A 766 -48.15 0.69 15.84
CA MET A 766 -48.38 0.55 14.40
C MET A 766 -47.96 -0.83 13.85
N LEU A 767 -46.84 -1.39 14.31
CA LEU A 767 -46.41 -2.75 13.92
C LEU A 767 -47.34 -3.85 14.42
N LEU A 768 -48.03 -3.65 15.55
CA LEU A 768 -49.02 -4.59 16.08
C LEU A 768 -50.37 -4.53 15.36
N GLU A 769 -50.67 -3.42 14.69
CA GLU A 769 -51.86 -3.26 13.84
C GLU A 769 -51.74 -4.05 12.53
N ASP A 770 -50.52 -4.23 12.00
CA ASP A 770 -50.26 -5.11 10.87
C ASP A 770 -50.54 -6.57 11.24
N ARG A 771 -51.71 -7.06 10.82
CA ARG A 771 -52.18 -8.42 11.10
C ARG A 771 -51.26 -9.50 10.54
N VAL A 772 -50.63 -9.27 9.38
CA VAL A 772 -49.81 -10.29 8.71
C VAL A 772 -48.46 -10.38 9.40
N LEU A 773 -47.82 -9.24 9.65
CA LEU A 773 -46.54 -9.19 10.36
C LEU A 773 -46.71 -9.76 11.78
N ARG A 774 -47.73 -9.30 12.51
CA ARG A 774 -48.04 -9.80 13.86
C ARG A 774 -48.26 -11.31 13.87
N ALA A 775 -49.07 -11.85 12.96
CA ALA A 775 -49.33 -13.28 12.91
C ALA A 775 -48.06 -14.09 12.58
N LYS A 776 -47.19 -13.56 11.71
CA LYS A 776 -45.90 -14.20 11.37
C LYS A 776 -44.95 -14.25 12.57
N MET A 777 -44.82 -13.14 13.29
CA MET A 777 -43.90 -13.02 14.42
C MET A 777 -44.43 -13.74 15.68
N ASP A 778 -45.72 -13.63 15.99
CA ASP A 778 -46.34 -14.40 17.07
C ASP A 778 -46.22 -15.91 16.81
N LEU A 779 -46.34 -16.36 15.56
CA LEU A 779 -46.12 -17.76 15.19
C LEU A 779 -44.67 -18.20 15.44
N ALA A 780 -43.68 -17.35 15.13
CA ALA A 780 -42.28 -17.64 15.39
C ALA A 780 -42.00 -17.76 16.90
N LEU A 781 -42.48 -16.79 17.69
CA LEU A 781 -42.35 -16.78 19.15
C LEU A 781 -43.01 -18.00 19.79
N LEU A 782 -44.25 -18.34 19.42
CA LEU A 782 -44.94 -19.53 19.95
C LEU A 782 -44.23 -20.84 19.60
N LYS A 783 -43.64 -20.93 18.40
CA LYS A 783 -42.82 -22.09 18.04
C LYS A 783 -41.55 -22.19 18.88
N GLU A 784 -40.91 -21.08 19.22
CA GLU A 784 -39.77 -21.10 20.12
C GLU A 784 -40.18 -21.55 21.52
N LEU A 785 -41.26 -20.98 22.08
CA LEU A 785 -41.80 -21.39 23.37
C LEU A 785 -42.18 -22.88 23.41
N ALA A 786 -42.79 -23.40 22.35
CA ALA A 786 -43.08 -24.82 22.24
C ALA A 786 -41.80 -25.68 22.24
N LYS A 787 -40.70 -25.21 21.62
CA LYS A 787 -39.40 -25.90 21.69
C LYS A 787 -38.78 -25.84 23.08
N VAL A 788 -38.95 -24.74 23.81
CA VAL A 788 -38.49 -24.61 25.20
C VAL A 788 -39.18 -25.64 26.09
N GLU A 789 -40.50 -25.75 25.99
CA GLU A 789 -41.28 -26.73 26.75
C GLU A 789 -41.02 -28.18 26.27
N ALA A 790 -40.77 -28.40 24.97
CA ALA A 790 -40.36 -29.74 24.50
C ALA A 790 -39.03 -30.19 25.13
N LYS A 791 -38.06 -29.27 25.31
CA LYS A 791 -36.80 -29.55 26.00
C LYS A 791 -36.98 -29.79 27.49
N THR A 792 -37.97 -29.17 28.14
CA THR A 792 -38.25 -29.42 29.56
C THR A 792 -38.83 -30.82 29.74
N ILE A 793 -39.68 -31.27 28.81
CA ILE A 793 -40.20 -32.65 28.73
C ILE A 793 -39.05 -33.64 28.48
N GLU A 794 -38.21 -33.42 27.46
CA GLU A 794 -37.09 -34.32 27.13
C GLU A 794 -36.14 -34.53 28.33
N LYS A 795 -35.86 -33.47 29.10
CA LYS A 795 -35.07 -33.57 30.34
C LYS A 795 -35.78 -34.36 31.44
N ALA A 796 -37.09 -34.16 31.61
CA ALA A 796 -37.87 -34.89 32.60
C ALA A 796 -38.00 -36.37 32.23
N GLU A 797 -38.21 -36.69 30.96
CA GLU A 797 -38.24 -38.06 30.43
C GLU A 797 -36.88 -38.74 30.56
N GLY A 798 -35.78 -38.03 30.27
CA GLY A 798 -34.42 -38.54 30.49
C GLY A 798 -34.15 -38.89 31.96
N GLU A 799 -34.57 -38.04 32.89
CA GLU A 799 -34.45 -38.33 34.33
C GLU A 799 -35.33 -39.50 34.75
N LEU A 800 -36.58 -39.58 34.25
CA LEU A 800 -37.48 -40.70 34.49
C LEU A 800 -36.92 -42.02 33.94
N ALA A 801 -36.27 -42.00 32.77
CA ALA A 801 -35.61 -43.17 32.20
C ALA A 801 -34.45 -43.66 33.10
N LEU A 802 -33.66 -42.73 33.66
CA LEU A 802 -32.61 -43.06 34.63
C LEU A 802 -33.19 -43.67 35.91
N LEU A 803 -34.25 -43.07 36.47
CA LEU A 803 -34.94 -43.61 37.65
C LEU A 803 -35.61 -44.96 37.36
N GLY A 804 -36.07 -45.18 36.12
CA GLY A 804 -36.63 -46.45 35.65
C GLY A 804 -35.59 -47.56 35.47
N SER A 805 -34.33 -47.21 35.21
CA SER A 805 -33.22 -48.18 35.04
C SER A 805 -32.73 -48.80 36.35
N LEU A 806 -33.17 -48.30 37.51
CA LEU A 806 -32.77 -48.81 38.82
C LEU A 806 -33.45 -50.17 39.12
N PRO A 807 -32.70 -51.20 39.54
CA PRO A 807 -33.22 -52.57 39.74
C PRO A 807 -34.24 -52.70 40.89
N LYS A 808 -34.21 -51.77 41.85
CA LYS A 808 -35.25 -51.58 42.88
C LYS A 808 -35.41 -50.08 43.12
N GLN A 809 -36.61 -49.56 42.88
CA GLN A 809 -36.92 -48.15 43.14
C GLN A 809 -37.17 -47.96 44.66
N PRO A 810 -36.34 -47.15 45.35
CA PRO A 810 -36.59 -46.80 46.75
C PRO A 810 -37.92 -46.08 46.91
N SER A 811 -38.60 -46.20 48.05
CA SER A 811 -39.84 -45.44 48.29
C SER A 811 -39.62 -43.92 48.22
N GLN A 812 -38.40 -43.46 48.50
CA GLN A 812 -37.99 -42.07 48.42
C GLN A 812 -38.02 -41.52 46.98
N THR A 813 -37.82 -42.34 45.94
CA THR A 813 -37.87 -41.89 44.54
C THR A 813 -39.29 -41.65 44.04
N GLY A 814 -40.32 -42.21 44.69
CA GLY A 814 -41.72 -42.03 44.29
C GLY A 814 -42.16 -40.55 44.27
N SER A 815 -41.73 -39.77 45.25
CA SER A 815 -41.99 -38.31 45.31
C SER A 815 -41.40 -37.56 44.11
N ARG A 816 -40.19 -37.94 43.70
CA ARG A 816 -39.50 -37.35 42.55
C ARG A 816 -40.15 -37.74 41.23
N VAL A 817 -40.57 -39.01 41.10
CA VAL A 817 -41.31 -39.49 39.92
C VAL A 817 -42.62 -38.74 39.74
N SER A 818 -43.41 -38.57 40.81
CA SER A 818 -44.64 -37.77 40.75
C SER A 818 -44.37 -36.34 40.29
N TYR A 819 -43.38 -35.67 40.86
CA TYR A 819 -42.99 -34.32 40.46
C TYR A 819 -42.60 -34.22 38.98
N LEU A 820 -41.88 -35.21 38.44
CA LEU A 820 -41.48 -35.23 37.04
C LEU A 820 -42.68 -35.47 36.10
N LEU A 821 -43.61 -36.34 36.50
CA LEU A 821 -44.85 -36.58 35.75
C LEU A 821 -45.74 -35.34 35.73
N ASP A 822 -45.95 -34.70 36.88
CA ASP A 822 -46.71 -33.44 36.99
C ASP A 822 -46.09 -32.34 36.12
N LYS A 823 -44.75 -32.30 36.07
CA LYS A 823 -44.01 -31.35 35.24
C LYS A 823 -44.18 -31.62 33.74
N ILE A 824 -44.17 -32.89 33.32
CA ILE A 824 -44.43 -33.28 31.92
C ILE A 824 -45.86 -32.91 31.53
N GLU A 825 -46.84 -33.22 32.38
CA GLU A 825 -48.24 -32.88 32.13
C GLU A 825 -48.43 -31.36 31.97
N GLY A 826 -47.85 -30.57 32.88
CA GLY A 826 -47.90 -29.11 32.81
C GLY A 826 -47.27 -28.55 31.52
N SER A 827 -46.10 -29.03 31.12
CA SER A 827 -45.44 -28.61 29.88
C SER A 827 -46.21 -29.06 28.64
N GLN A 828 -46.78 -30.27 28.62
CA GLN A 828 -47.58 -30.78 27.50
C GLN A 828 -48.88 -29.99 27.33
N ALA A 829 -49.52 -29.58 28.42
CA ALA A 829 -50.71 -28.72 28.38
C ALA A 829 -50.40 -27.37 27.70
N LYS A 830 -49.27 -26.74 28.04
CA LYS A 830 -48.81 -25.51 27.40
C LYS A 830 -48.52 -25.69 25.90
N ILE A 831 -47.82 -26.78 25.52
CA ILE A 831 -47.55 -27.08 24.10
C ILE A 831 -48.87 -27.21 23.33
N THR A 832 -49.85 -27.93 23.89
CA THR A 832 -51.18 -28.10 23.26
C THR A 832 -51.88 -26.75 23.06
N GLN A 833 -51.77 -25.84 24.03
CA GLN A 833 -52.28 -24.47 23.91
C GLN A 833 -51.56 -23.69 22.80
N PHE A 834 -50.23 -23.72 22.78
CA PHE A 834 -49.43 -23.05 21.76
C PHE A 834 -49.73 -23.58 20.35
N GLU A 835 -49.90 -24.90 20.19
CA GLU A 835 -50.27 -25.51 18.90
C GLU A 835 -51.65 -25.06 18.41
N LYS A 836 -52.62 -24.94 19.32
CA LYS A 836 -53.96 -24.40 19.00
C LYS A 836 -53.87 -22.96 18.51
N GLU A 837 -53.09 -22.13 19.18
CA GLU A 837 -52.86 -20.73 18.78
C GLU A 837 -52.09 -20.63 17.45
N ILE A 838 -51.05 -21.44 17.26
CA ILE A 838 -50.31 -21.56 15.99
C ILE A 838 -51.24 -21.96 14.85
N ALA A 839 -52.17 -22.88 15.07
CA ALA A 839 -53.16 -23.28 14.06
C ALA A 839 -54.07 -22.11 13.68
N GLY A 840 -54.48 -21.28 14.65
CA GLY A 840 -55.22 -20.04 14.43
C GLY A 840 -54.42 -19.04 13.58
N LEU A 841 -53.18 -18.75 13.95
CA LEU A 841 -52.31 -17.81 13.25
C LEU A 841 -51.98 -18.26 11.82
N LYS A 842 -51.79 -19.56 11.59
CA LYS A 842 -51.61 -20.13 10.25
C LYS A 842 -52.83 -19.87 9.35
N LYS A 843 -54.05 -19.85 9.88
CA LYS A 843 -55.26 -19.51 9.10
C LYS A 843 -55.25 -18.04 8.69
N VAL A 844 -54.86 -17.14 9.60
CA VAL A 844 -54.74 -15.70 9.32
C VAL A 844 -53.74 -15.45 8.19
N LEU A 845 -52.58 -16.10 8.23
CA LEU A 845 -51.54 -15.98 7.20
C LEU A 845 -51.95 -16.54 5.84
N LYS A 846 -52.83 -17.56 5.81
CA LYS A 846 -53.37 -18.11 4.55
C LYS A 846 -54.45 -17.23 3.93
N HIS A 847 -55.15 -16.42 4.73
CA HIS A 847 -56.29 -15.65 4.26
C HIS A 847 -55.93 -14.22 3.82
N ASN A 848 -54.95 -13.60 4.46
CA ASN A 848 -54.59 -12.18 4.27
C ASN A 848 -53.34 -11.99 3.37
N TYR A 849 -53.16 -12.85 2.37
CA TYR A 849 -52.02 -12.75 1.42
C TYR A 849 -52.42 -12.10 0.11
#